data_AF-A0A2U3K8Q0-F1
#
_entry.id   AF-A0A2U3K8Q0-F1
#
_cell.length_a   1.000
_cell.length_b   1.000
_cell.length_c   1.000
_cell.angle_alpha   90.00
_cell.angle_beta   90.00
_cell.angle_gamma   90.00
#
_symmetry.space_group_name_H-M   'P 1'
#
loop_
_entity.id
_entity.type
_entity.pdbx_description
1 polymer ?
#
loop_
_entity_poly.entity_id
_entity_poly.type
_entity_poly.pdbx_seq_one_letter_code
_entity_poly.pdbx_strand_id
1 'polypeptide(L)'
;MSNALRFLWGKRLVIGRVGDGPALEELGLVDRVRIGRFCVSGYCLDAWRIGREELAATSGVVLGVSGSWHDSAAVLMRNGRVLAALEEERMTRVKHDGSQFPVNAILRLLSVTGLRWSDIDHVAVGWDYNQFVETPHGGAPAVRMFERLHADYVRARRLRACDMQRRDVLERNCARFQPSAVKGFLEAMARDLRTAHMPRVSFVRHHWAHAASAWYASGFDEPSLVVTIDGYGDTETTTVWLGKDNELRLLESIPLPHSLGWVYSSITEYLGFQPLNSEGEVMGLAPYGVPRTPDEAELGRDLRAFMGEFVQLAPRGLFRVNPEYVYFGEFSHGRKRVSQALIDRLGRLVPPALGPGRKLDPDLPAHRKYAILAWALQQRTEEAIVHLVRHFLRHDGRVLGARAVALAGGVALNIDVNRRLIAEGLVAPERLFVQPAAGDAGVAMGAAMVVSREVYGANRSYQMRSADLGPEYPDSEIQAALESHRLRSGDDYELLANNEAIISRVADMLSRNRVVAWFQGRSEFGPRALGKRSILLNPTDPHANEIANVVKRRDYWRPSAISIKAEDASRFLEGLRAGTEAPFMNVAFSVKSEKSDAVISGRHPADGSSRPQTVARDQDPLFWGLLDRVGALTGVPAVVNTSFNREEPLVESPEEALNTFKYMKEVDALVLGRYLVTKREKIVPTVLSLREDPKTRSLLEAAVRSGCVNAWDTVFAATEKGSPSARRINVVLRDRWGYQRHRDWPLVKEFFGGENGAAMLRYLRAAIYNEAIAHGAAEIFVGSQGKYDRVVFDALLLSLRDFGRLAEFANFGDAVRISRLSDASEARVQFSPEFEVFRPAKRSCFGWAIGVDVGASVTKLAVLRDGKIWRTFTNATPHLSGQALHEHITSMVEDTLAQIGAAGFSNVMLTAIGLAFPGIVTMPRGRCGEIRWLPNLQPRWGGSSPEERRSEYLAVNRIAASLTEKYGTTVRILNDAKAFGVAEAAQRLNNESPNARTTVVVLGTGVGDVTIESGAIYFARAHQTSQAVIDTSSRSYADSSSGAPGSLSGYLSQARWESAAHAVAVPSIETALAAEDTPLHNVAVELVSQQAGHLARWITNRYRRGGLTFVVLSGGRVAGHTGTRLVAETRRILSDSGVPVEVALSSVDLVYGGAFGAALFALSCPMGANAAKAA
;
A
#
# COMPACT_ATOMS: atom_id res chain seq x y z
N MET A 1 -53.26 9.70 -5.25
CA MET A 1 -52.56 11.01 -5.20
C MET A 1 -52.86 11.81 -3.93
N SER A 2 -54.12 12.05 -3.52
CA SER A 2 -54.40 12.87 -2.33
C SER A 2 -53.94 12.24 -0.99
N ASN A 3 -53.93 10.90 -0.87
CA ASN A 3 -53.40 10.21 0.31
C ASN A 3 -51.86 10.25 0.41
N ALA A 4 -51.16 10.18 -0.74
CA ALA A 4 -49.71 10.38 -0.78
C ALA A 4 -49.34 11.83 -0.45
N LEU A 5 -50.12 12.81 -0.94
CA LEU A 5 -49.88 14.24 -0.68
C LEU A 5 -50.15 14.64 0.77
N ARG A 6 -51.10 14.00 1.47
CA ARG A 6 -51.33 14.22 2.91
C ARG A 6 -50.23 13.64 3.80
N PHE A 7 -49.57 12.55 3.38
CA PHE A 7 -48.42 11.97 4.09
C PHE A 7 -47.13 12.81 3.96
N LEU A 8 -47.05 13.66 2.93
CA LEU A 8 -45.89 14.48 2.60
C LEU A 8 -45.93 15.90 3.21
N TRP A 9 -47.02 16.28 3.88
CA TRP A 9 -47.15 17.62 4.46
C TRP A 9 -46.38 17.70 5.79
N GLY A 10 -45.12 18.16 5.72
CA GLY A 10 -44.24 18.36 6.87
C GLY A 10 -42.81 17.82 6.70
N LYS A 11 -42.51 17.07 5.63
CA LYS A 11 -41.18 16.47 5.39
C LYS A 11 -40.48 17.15 4.19
N ARG A 12 -39.18 17.46 4.30
CA ARG A 12 -38.36 18.03 3.21
C ARG A 12 -38.15 16.97 2.12
N LEU A 13 -38.78 17.13 0.96
CA LEU A 13 -38.49 16.37 -0.27
C LEU A 13 -37.27 16.96 -0.99
N VAL A 14 -36.46 16.11 -1.61
CA VAL A 14 -35.43 16.50 -2.59
C VAL A 14 -35.70 15.75 -3.90
N ILE A 15 -35.70 16.42 -5.07
CA ILE A 15 -36.02 15.77 -6.36
C ILE A 15 -34.80 15.80 -7.31
N GLY A 16 -34.38 14.61 -7.81
CA GLY A 16 -33.12 14.21 -8.51
C GLY A 16 -33.21 13.83 -10.01
N ARG A 17 -32.16 14.09 -10.82
CA ARG A 17 -31.86 13.43 -12.13
C ARG A 17 -30.60 12.58 -11.93
N VAL A 18 -30.56 11.37 -12.48
CA VAL A 18 -29.70 10.28 -11.99
C VAL A 18 -28.63 9.88 -12.99
N GLY A 19 -27.35 9.97 -12.61
CA GLY A 19 -26.21 9.34 -13.30
C GLY A 19 -25.94 7.88 -12.87
N ASP A 20 -26.37 7.49 -11.66
CA ASP A 20 -26.10 6.17 -11.04
C ASP A 20 -27.34 5.25 -10.91
N GLY A 21 -28.31 5.37 -11.82
CA GLY A 21 -29.63 4.72 -11.69
C GLY A 21 -29.57 3.20 -11.45
N PRO A 22 -28.82 2.45 -12.27
CA PRO A 22 -28.70 1.00 -12.11
C PRO A 22 -28.05 0.56 -10.79
N ALA A 23 -27.00 1.27 -10.34
CA ALA A 23 -26.31 0.93 -9.09
C ALA A 23 -27.21 1.12 -7.86
N LEU A 24 -28.10 2.11 -7.88
CA LEU A 24 -29.05 2.35 -6.79
C LEU A 24 -30.13 1.27 -6.70
N GLU A 25 -30.68 0.83 -7.83
CA GLU A 25 -31.69 -0.24 -7.87
C GLU A 25 -31.11 -1.56 -7.37
N GLU A 26 -29.89 -1.92 -7.79
CA GLU A 26 -29.22 -3.16 -7.39
C GLU A 26 -28.77 -3.19 -5.92
N LEU A 27 -28.41 -2.05 -5.33
CA LEU A 27 -28.07 -1.95 -3.90
C LEU A 27 -29.29 -1.99 -2.98
N GLY A 28 -30.49 -2.17 -3.54
CA GLY A 28 -31.74 -2.08 -2.79
C GLY A 28 -32.04 -0.66 -2.31
N LEU A 29 -31.43 0.37 -2.92
CA LEU A 29 -31.64 1.78 -2.59
C LEU A 29 -32.86 2.37 -3.33
N VAL A 30 -33.95 1.62 -3.41
CA VAL A 30 -35.10 1.83 -4.33
C VAL A 30 -36.08 2.92 -3.86
N ASP A 31 -35.72 3.73 -2.86
CA ASP A 31 -36.52 4.82 -2.30
C ASP A 31 -36.52 6.12 -3.13
N ARG A 32 -36.47 5.97 -4.46
CA ARG A 32 -36.60 7.06 -5.42
C ARG A 32 -37.93 6.90 -6.12
N VAL A 33 -38.99 7.51 -5.60
CA VAL A 33 -40.29 7.53 -6.31
C VAL A 33 -40.05 8.22 -7.66
N ARG A 34 -40.06 7.45 -8.75
CA ARG A 34 -40.03 7.95 -10.12
C ARG A 34 -41.41 8.54 -10.43
N ILE A 35 -41.50 9.86 -10.51
CA ILE A 35 -42.66 10.57 -11.08
C ILE A 35 -42.23 11.10 -12.45
N GLY A 36 -42.39 10.29 -13.49
CA GLY A 36 -41.91 10.61 -14.83
C GLY A 36 -40.38 10.75 -14.88
N ARG A 37 -39.88 11.94 -15.25
CA ARG A 37 -38.45 12.27 -15.33
C ARG A 37 -37.81 12.71 -13.99
N PHE A 38 -38.55 12.61 -12.89
CA PHE A 38 -38.17 13.11 -11.57
C PHE A 38 -38.06 11.96 -10.57
N CYS A 39 -37.01 11.96 -9.76
CA CYS A 39 -36.83 11.04 -8.65
C CYS A 39 -37.03 11.81 -7.34
N VAL A 40 -37.99 11.43 -6.49
CA VAL A 40 -38.22 12.06 -5.18
C VAL A 40 -37.45 11.27 -4.10
N SER A 41 -36.56 11.93 -3.34
CA SER A 41 -36.02 11.41 -2.08
C SER A 41 -36.72 12.07 -0.89
N GLY A 42 -37.20 11.22 0.02
CA GLY A 42 -37.62 11.60 1.36
C GLY A 42 -36.67 10.96 2.36
N TYR A 43 -36.21 11.73 3.35
CA TYR A 43 -35.49 11.20 4.51
C TYR A 43 -36.45 10.42 5.40
N CYS A 44 -36.80 9.20 5.01
CA CYS A 44 -37.70 8.37 5.79
C CYS A 44 -37.11 6.97 5.91
N LEU A 45 -36.33 6.71 6.97
CA LEU A 45 -36.00 5.34 7.37
C LEU A 45 -37.29 4.52 7.65
N ASP A 46 -38.42 5.17 7.93
CA ASP A 46 -39.74 4.51 8.00
C ASP A 46 -40.16 3.81 6.70
N ALA A 47 -39.69 4.27 5.52
CA ALA A 47 -39.97 3.62 4.24
C ALA A 47 -39.23 2.28 4.09
N TRP A 48 -38.20 2.05 4.91
CA TRP A 48 -37.35 0.87 4.91
C TRP A 48 -37.84 -0.22 5.85
N ARG A 49 -38.93 0.02 6.59
CA ARG A 49 -39.49 -0.99 7.50
C ARG A 49 -39.86 -2.23 6.70
N ILE A 50 -39.10 -3.29 6.95
CA ILE A 50 -39.32 -4.60 6.33
C ILE A 50 -40.65 -5.15 6.88
N GLY A 51 -41.49 -5.71 6.02
CA GLY A 51 -42.76 -6.33 6.45
C GLY A 51 -42.50 -7.47 7.44
N ARG A 52 -43.44 -7.76 8.36
CA ARG A 52 -43.24 -8.81 9.39
C ARG A 52 -42.90 -10.18 8.82
N GLU A 53 -43.51 -10.55 7.68
CA GLU A 53 -43.24 -11.83 7.00
C GLU A 53 -41.85 -11.86 6.36
N GLU A 54 -41.39 -10.72 5.83
CA GLU A 54 -40.10 -10.57 5.19
C GLU A 54 -38.98 -10.48 6.25
N LEU A 55 -39.24 -9.87 7.42
CA LEU A 55 -38.36 -9.89 8.60
C LEU A 55 -38.11 -11.32 9.11
N ALA A 56 -39.14 -12.16 9.13
CA ALA A 56 -39.02 -13.56 9.55
C ALA A 56 -38.13 -14.40 8.62
N ALA A 57 -37.91 -13.94 7.38
CA ALA A 57 -37.01 -14.57 6.42
C ALA A 57 -35.56 -14.03 6.50
N THR A 58 -35.33 -12.91 7.20
CA THR A 58 -33.97 -12.35 7.38
C THR A 58 -33.27 -12.96 8.59
N SER A 59 -31.94 -13.00 8.56
CA SER A 59 -31.15 -13.49 9.69
C SER A 59 -31.00 -12.46 10.82
N GLY A 60 -31.38 -11.20 10.54
CA GLY A 60 -31.31 -10.03 11.41
C GLY A 60 -29.89 -9.48 11.58
N VAL A 61 -28.96 -9.85 10.70
CA VAL A 61 -27.53 -9.50 10.80
C VAL A 61 -27.23 -8.24 10.02
N VAL A 62 -26.64 -7.27 10.72
CA VAL A 62 -26.21 -5.98 10.18
C VAL A 62 -24.69 -5.87 10.31
N LEU A 63 -24.02 -5.59 9.19
CA LEU A 63 -22.61 -5.23 9.14
C LEU A 63 -22.47 -3.70 9.13
N GLY A 64 -22.04 -3.13 10.25
CA GLY A 64 -21.64 -1.74 10.34
C GLY A 64 -20.23 -1.53 9.80
N VAL A 65 -20.04 -0.50 8.98
CA VAL A 65 -18.73 -0.11 8.46
C VAL A 65 -18.48 1.38 8.63
N SER A 66 -17.27 1.72 9.05
CA SER A 66 -16.70 3.06 9.00
C SER A 66 -15.34 3.04 8.32
N GLY A 67 -14.93 4.18 7.78
CA GLY A 67 -13.68 4.39 7.06
C GLY A 67 -13.63 5.81 6.50
N SER A 68 -12.51 6.19 5.88
CA SER A 68 -12.33 7.31 4.95
C SER A 68 -10.89 7.86 4.99
N TRP A 69 -10.49 8.39 6.15
CA TRP A 69 -9.25 9.12 6.37
C TRP A 69 -8.40 8.54 7.51
N HIS A 70 -9.07 8.00 8.54
CA HIS A 70 -8.48 7.30 9.67
C HIS A 70 -9.54 6.38 10.30
N ASP A 71 -9.09 5.49 11.20
CA ASP A 71 -9.91 4.67 12.10
C ASP A 71 -11.03 3.85 11.43
N SER A 72 -10.71 3.21 10.31
CA SER A 72 -11.63 2.30 9.62
C SER A 72 -11.96 1.10 10.50
N ALA A 73 -13.23 0.72 10.58
CA ALA A 73 -13.67 -0.34 11.48
C ALA A 73 -14.92 -1.07 10.99
N ALA A 74 -15.05 -2.34 11.38
CA ALA A 74 -16.20 -3.19 11.09
C ALA A 74 -16.88 -3.66 12.36
N VAL A 75 -18.20 -3.80 12.33
CA VAL A 75 -19.01 -4.31 13.45
C VAL A 75 -20.08 -5.26 12.92
N LEU A 76 -20.12 -6.48 13.46
CA LEU A 76 -21.21 -7.42 13.22
C LEU A 76 -22.21 -7.35 14.36
N MET A 77 -23.47 -7.15 14.01
CA MET A 77 -24.59 -7.03 14.93
C MET A 77 -25.71 -7.98 14.50
N ARG A 78 -26.44 -8.54 15.47
CA ARG A 78 -27.62 -9.36 15.20
C ARG A 78 -28.73 -9.03 16.20
N ASN A 79 -29.92 -8.70 15.71
CA ASN A 79 -31.11 -8.48 16.54
C ASN A 79 -30.88 -7.55 17.75
N GLY A 80 -30.31 -6.37 17.56
CA GLY A 80 -30.07 -5.44 18.68
C GLY A 80 -28.79 -5.70 19.49
N ARG A 81 -28.04 -6.78 19.23
CA ARG A 81 -26.83 -7.17 19.99
C ARG A 81 -25.57 -7.14 19.13
N VAL A 82 -24.53 -6.48 19.61
CA VAL A 82 -23.19 -6.54 19.00
C VAL A 82 -22.59 -7.93 19.20
N LEU A 83 -22.20 -8.58 18.11
CA LEU A 83 -21.53 -9.89 18.12
C LEU A 83 -20.02 -9.73 18.22
N ALA A 84 -19.46 -8.89 17.35
CA ALA A 84 -18.03 -8.61 17.29
C ALA A 84 -17.74 -7.27 16.61
N ALA A 85 -16.59 -6.67 16.93
CA ALA A 85 -16.13 -5.40 16.38
C ALA A 85 -14.60 -5.43 16.25
N LEU A 86 -14.06 -4.86 15.17
CA LEU A 86 -12.63 -4.83 14.94
C LEU A 86 -12.23 -3.60 14.11
N GLU A 87 -11.15 -2.95 14.51
CA GLU A 87 -10.52 -1.85 13.77
C GLU A 87 -9.57 -2.41 12.70
N GLU A 88 -9.57 -1.83 11.51
CA GLU A 88 -8.77 -2.28 10.37
C GLU A 88 -7.27 -2.19 10.69
N GLU A 89 -6.83 -1.19 11.46
CA GLU A 89 -5.43 -1.03 11.88
C GLU A 89 -4.87 -2.24 12.64
N ARG A 90 -5.73 -2.98 13.36
CA ARG A 90 -5.33 -4.19 14.09
C ARG A 90 -4.85 -5.27 13.13
N MET A 91 -5.48 -5.35 11.95
CA MET A 91 -5.20 -6.31 10.90
C MET A 91 -4.10 -5.84 9.95
N THR A 92 -4.12 -4.57 9.55
CA THR A 92 -3.18 -4.03 8.55
C THR A 92 -1.85 -3.60 9.14
N ARG A 93 -1.80 -3.36 10.44
CA ARG A 93 -0.64 -2.83 11.18
C ARG A 93 -0.29 -1.39 10.81
N VAL A 94 -1.14 -0.74 10.04
CA VAL A 94 -1.08 0.69 9.73
C VAL A 94 -1.86 1.44 10.79
N LYS A 95 -1.18 2.21 11.62
CA LYS A 95 -1.85 3.00 12.67
C LYS A 95 -2.78 4.04 12.06
N HIS A 96 -3.98 4.14 12.60
CA HIS A 96 -5.08 4.97 12.10
C HIS A 96 -5.43 4.64 10.65
N ASP A 97 -5.45 3.35 10.30
CA ASP A 97 -5.75 2.90 8.93
C ASP A 97 -7.02 3.57 8.39
N GLY A 98 -6.84 4.43 7.39
CA GLY A 98 -7.88 5.20 6.73
C GLY A 98 -8.43 4.55 5.47
N SER A 99 -8.28 3.23 5.31
CA SER A 99 -8.85 2.48 4.20
C SER A 99 -10.32 2.85 3.97
N GLN A 100 -10.73 2.91 2.71
CA GLN A 100 -12.10 3.28 2.39
C GLN A 100 -13.12 2.29 2.97
N PHE A 101 -12.77 1.00 2.97
CA PHE A 101 -13.58 -0.08 3.57
C PHE A 101 -12.69 -1.03 4.39
N PRO A 102 -13.15 -1.47 5.57
CA PRO A 102 -12.37 -2.27 6.53
C PRO A 102 -12.41 -3.78 6.17
N VAL A 103 -11.84 -4.14 5.03
CA VAL A 103 -12.02 -5.49 4.45
C VAL A 103 -11.37 -6.57 5.32
N ASN A 104 -10.17 -6.34 5.84
CA ASN A 104 -9.48 -7.36 6.63
C ASN A 104 -10.19 -7.59 7.97
N ALA A 105 -10.72 -6.51 8.57
CA ALA A 105 -11.56 -6.61 9.74
C ALA A 105 -12.84 -7.40 9.44
N ILE A 106 -13.55 -7.12 8.35
CA ILE A 106 -14.77 -7.85 7.96
C ILE A 106 -14.49 -9.34 7.81
N LEU A 107 -13.46 -9.71 7.03
CA LEU A 107 -13.10 -11.11 6.80
C LEU A 107 -12.76 -11.82 8.11
N ARG A 108 -12.02 -11.17 9.01
CA ARG A 108 -11.70 -11.75 10.32
C ARG A 108 -12.95 -11.89 11.18
N LEU A 109 -13.83 -10.90 11.21
CA LEU A 109 -15.07 -10.94 11.98
C LEU A 109 -16.01 -12.06 11.52
N LEU A 110 -16.14 -12.27 10.20
CA LEU A 110 -16.90 -13.40 9.64
C LEU A 110 -16.29 -14.74 10.09
N SER A 111 -14.98 -14.87 9.99
CA SER A 111 -14.26 -16.08 10.41
C SER A 111 -14.48 -16.42 11.89
N VAL A 112 -14.39 -15.43 12.81
CA VAL A 112 -14.49 -15.70 14.25
C VAL A 112 -15.92 -15.86 14.75
N THR A 113 -16.90 -15.26 14.05
CA THR A 113 -18.32 -15.42 14.39
C THR A 113 -18.94 -16.66 13.76
N GLY A 114 -18.25 -17.29 12.81
CA GLY A 114 -18.79 -18.40 12.01
C GLY A 114 -19.87 -17.97 11.02
N LEU A 115 -20.08 -16.66 10.84
CA LEU A 115 -21.02 -16.12 9.87
C LEU A 115 -20.39 -16.11 8.47
N ARG A 116 -21.21 -16.37 7.47
CA ARG A 116 -20.84 -16.23 6.05
C ARG A 116 -21.32 -14.86 5.56
N TRP A 117 -20.75 -14.40 4.45
CA TRP A 117 -21.21 -13.19 3.79
C TRP A 117 -22.70 -13.24 3.42
N SER A 118 -23.19 -14.41 3.01
CA SER A 118 -24.61 -14.67 2.71
C SER A 118 -25.54 -14.50 3.90
N ASP A 119 -25.00 -14.55 5.12
CA ASP A 119 -25.78 -14.37 6.34
C ASP A 119 -25.89 -12.88 6.71
N ILE A 120 -25.25 -11.95 5.99
CA ILE A 120 -25.38 -10.51 6.23
C ILE A 120 -26.59 -9.98 5.45
N ASP A 121 -27.63 -9.53 6.15
CA ASP A 121 -28.82 -8.99 5.51
C ASP A 121 -28.64 -7.52 5.08
N HIS A 122 -27.85 -6.76 5.84
CA HIS A 122 -27.70 -5.31 5.66
C HIS A 122 -26.27 -4.81 5.94
N VAL A 123 -25.77 -3.89 5.13
CA VAL A 123 -24.55 -3.11 5.37
C VAL A 123 -24.91 -1.67 5.73
N ALA A 124 -24.51 -1.24 6.93
CA ALA A 124 -24.74 0.11 7.44
C ALA A 124 -23.44 0.93 7.34
N VAL A 125 -23.42 1.93 6.47
CA VAL A 125 -22.28 2.84 6.26
C VAL A 125 -22.45 4.08 7.12
N GLY A 126 -21.51 4.39 8.00
CA GLY A 126 -21.61 5.51 8.94
C GLY A 126 -21.27 6.89 8.38
N TRP A 127 -21.58 7.14 7.12
CA TRP A 127 -21.49 8.45 6.45
C TRP A 127 -22.70 8.63 5.54
N ASP A 128 -23.32 9.82 5.50
CA ASP A 128 -24.45 10.10 4.63
C ASP A 128 -23.98 10.66 3.28
N TYR A 129 -23.87 9.76 2.30
CA TYR A 129 -23.51 10.12 0.93
C TYR A 129 -24.38 11.25 0.34
N ASN A 130 -25.66 11.36 0.71
CA ASN A 130 -26.56 12.36 0.11
C ASN A 130 -26.16 13.80 0.47
N GLN A 131 -25.36 14.02 1.53
CA GLN A 131 -24.87 15.35 1.87
C GLN A 131 -23.89 15.91 0.83
N PHE A 132 -23.37 15.03 -0.02
CA PHE A 132 -22.24 15.28 -0.89
C PHE A 132 -22.60 15.33 -2.39
N VAL A 133 -23.83 14.96 -2.78
CA VAL A 133 -24.26 14.94 -4.19
C VAL A 133 -25.08 16.16 -4.58
N GLU A 134 -24.78 16.73 -5.75
CA GLU A 134 -25.58 17.81 -6.32
C GLU A 134 -27.00 17.37 -6.64
N THR A 135 -27.96 18.22 -6.28
CA THR A 135 -29.39 17.96 -6.51
C THR A 135 -29.90 18.86 -7.64
N PRO A 136 -30.94 18.47 -8.38
CA PRO A 136 -31.59 19.34 -9.38
C PRO A 136 -32.16 20.64 -8.81
N HIS A 137 -32.24 20.79 -7.48
CA HIS A 137 -32.70 21.98 -6.79
C HIS A 137 -31.52 22.84 -6.27
N GLY A 138 -30.30 22.59 -6.79
CA GLY A 138 -29.04 23.24 -6.43
C GLY A 138 -28.01 22.29 -5.79
N GLY A 139 -26.80 22.79 -5.52
CA GLY A 139 -25.67 21.99 -4.98
C GLY A 139 -26.00 21.22 -3.69
N ALA A 140 -25.22 20.18 -3.36
CA ALA A 140 -25.44 19.38 -2.14
C ALA A 140 -25.45 20.27 -0.86
N PRO A 141 -26.12 19.87 0.24
CA PRO A 141 -26.08 20.64 1.49
C PRO A 141 -24.65 20.91 2.00
N ALA A 142 -23.77 19.90 2.00
CA ALA A 142 -22.37 20.08 2.38
C ALA A 142 -21.65 20.96 1.35
N VAL A 143 -21.83 20.70 0.04
CA VAL A 143 -21.23 21.53 -1.03
C VAL A 143 -21.59 23.01 -0.86
N ARG A 144 -22.88 23.35 -0.76
CA ARG A 144 -23.36 24.73 -0.54
C ARG A 144 -22.86 25.33 0.76
N MET A 145 -22.66 24.52 1.79
CA MET A 145 -22.11 24.97 3.05
C MET A 145 -20.64 25.37 2.87
N PHE A 146 -19.80 24.53 2.28
CA PHE A 146 -18.40 24.88 2.01
C PHE A 146 -18.28 26.01 0.99
N GLU A 147 -19.13 26.09 -0.03
CA GLU A 147 -19.18 27.23 -0.96
C GLU A 147 -19.50 28.54 -0.24
N ARG A 148 -20.46 28.53 0.70
CA ARG A 148 -20.76 29.71 1.52
C ARG A 148 -19.62 30.05 2.45
N LEU A 149 -19.05 29.07 3.15
CA LEU A 149 -17.86 29.28 3.97
C LEU A 149 -16.76 29.92 3.11
N HIS A 150 -16.45 29.32 1.98
CA HIS A 150 -15.48 29.83 1.02
C HIS A 150 -15.78 31.27 0.58
N ALA A 151 -17.00 31.55 0.13
CA ALA A 151 -17.40 32.88 -0.32
C ALA A 151 -17.37 33.91 0.81
N ASP A 152 -17.75 33.54 2.03
CA ASP A 152 -17.73 34.42 3.18
C ASP A 152 -16.29 34.71 3.62
N TYR A 153 -15.39 33.73 3.55
CA TYR A 153 -13.96 33.94 3.83
C TYR A 153 -13.23 34.73 2.75
N VAL A 154 -13.45 34.42 1.47
CA VAL A 154 -12.89 35.15 0.34
C VAL A 154 -13.35 36.62 0.37
N ARG A 155 -14.65 36.86 0.62
CA ARG A 155 -15.21 38.23 0.68
C ARG A 155 -14.76 39.00 1.91
N ALA A 156 -14.77 38.39 3.09
CA ALA A 156 -14.37 39.08 4.32
C ALA A 156 -12.88 39.43 4.35
N ARG A 157 -12.02 38.74 3.57
CA ARG A 157 -10.55 38.80 3.77
C ARG A 157 -9.70 38.98 2.53
N ARG A 158 -10.28 39.09 1.34
CA ARG A 158 -9.53 39.19 0.06
C ARG A 158 -8.53 38.03 -0.15
N LEU A 159 -8.75 36.89 0.49
CA LEU A 159 -7.97 35.66 0.26
C LEU A 159 -8.31 35.12 -1.14
N ARG A 160 -7.34 34.60 -1.88
CA ARG A 160 -7.65 33.97 -3.17
C ARG A 160 -8.30 32.62 -2.91
N ALA A 161 -9.27 32.27 -3.74
CA ALA A 161 -9.97 30.99 -3.66
C ALA A 161 -9.01 29.77 -3.63
N CYS A 162 -7.87 29.87 -4.30
CA CYS A 162 -6.83 28.83 -4.33
C CYS A 162 -6.08 28.64 -2.99
N ASP A 163 -6.14 29.61 -2.07
CA ASP A 163 -5.41 29.56 -0.80
C ASP A 163 -6.23 28.83 0.30
N MET A 164 -7.50 28.49 0.01
CA MET A 164 -8.39 27.67 0.84
C MET A 164 -8.61 26.28 0.21
N GLN A 165 -7.64 25.36 0.31
CA GLN A 165 -7.78 24.00 -0.18
C GLN A 165 -8.34 23.01 0.87
N ARG A 166 -9.65 23.04 1.11
CA ARG A 166 -10.43 21.86 1.56
C ARG A 166 -11.53 21.47 0.58
N ARG A 167 -11.47 22.01 -0.65
CA ARG A 167 -12.36 21.61 -1.77
C ARG A 167 -12.26 20.10 -2.03
N ASP A 168 -11.09 19.53 -1.76
CA ASP A 168 -10.79 18.11 -1.80
C ASP A 168 -11.45 17.29 -0.68
N VAL A 169 -11.76 17.83 0.51
CA VAL A 169 -12.48 17.07 1.56
C VAL A 169 -13.88 16.72 1.08
N LEU A 170 -14.57 17.68 0.45
CA LEU A 170 -15.83 17.42 -0.22
C LEU A 170 -15.64 16.43 -1.36
N GLU A 171 -14.82 16.74 -2.37
CA GLU A 171 -14.64 15.87 -3.54
C GLU A 171 -14.20 14.45 -3.17
N ARG A 172 -13.34 14.28 -2.16
CA ARG A 172 -12.89 12.98 -1.66
C ARG A 172 -13.97 12.27 -0.85
N ASN A 173 -14.72 12.97 0.02
CA ASN A 173 -15.84 12.35 0.74
C ASN A 173 -16.98 11.95 -0.21
N CYS A 174 -17.28 12.78 -1.22
CA CYS A 174 -18.18 12.47 -2.34
C CYS A 174 -17.74 11.19 -3.05
N ALA A 175 -16.46 11.11 -3.46
CA ALA A 175 -15.94 10.00 -4.24
C ALA A 175 -15.85 8.68 -3.46
N ARG A 176 -15.81 8.72 -2.12
CA ARG A 176 -15.57 7.55 -1.26
C ARG A 176 -16.84 6.80 -0.84
N PHE A 177 -17.94 7.50 -0.59
CA PHE A 177 -19.19 6.84 -0.17
C PHE A 177 -20.26 6.85 -1.26
N GLN A 178 -19.88 7.13 -2.51
CA GLN A 178 -20.81 7.01 -3.62
C GLN A 178 -21.30 5.57 -3.81
N PRO A 179 -22.57 5.38 -4.21
CA PRO A 179 -23.17 4.08 -4.45
C PRO A 179 -22.33 3.19 -5.36
N SER A 180 -21.69 3.74 -6.40
CA SER A 180 -20.79 2.98 -7.28
C SER A 180 -19.56 2.41 -6.55
N ALA A 181 -18.98 3.16 -5.61
CA ALA A 181 -17.85 2.69 -4.81
C ALA A 181 -18.28 1.63 -3.80
N VAL A 182 -19.42 1.81 -3.13
CA VAL A 182 -19.99 0.80 -2.22
C VAL A 182 -20.37 -0.46 -2.99
N LYS A 183 -21.01 -0.33 -4.15
CA LYS A 183 -21.33 -1.46 -5.04
C LYS A 183 -20.07 -2.20 -5.46
N GLY A 184 -19.03 -1.49 -5.92
CA GLY A 184 -17.76 -2.11 -6.27
C GLY A 184 -17.10 -2.85 -5.10
N PHE A 185 -17.22 -2.30 -3.88
CA PHE A 185 -16.78 -3.00 -2.66
C PHE A 185 -17.58 -4.28 -2.40
N LEU A 186 -18.90 -4.24 -2.47
CA LEU A 186 -19.75 -5.40 -2.25
C LEU A 186 -19.54 -6.48 -3.32
N GLU A 187 -19.41 -6.08 -4.59
CA GLU A 187 -19.08 -6.99 -5.69
C GLU A 187 -17.71 -7.64 -5.51
N ALA A 188 -16.72 -6.89 -5.04
CA ALA A 188 -15.40 -7.44 -4.71
C ALA A 188 -15.48 -8.44 -3.56
N MET A 189 -16.24 -8.14 -2.49
CA MET A 189 -16.47 -9.07 -1.39
C MET A 189 -17.20 -10.32 -1.84
N ALA A 190 -18.26 -10.18 -2.63
CA ALA A 190 -19.03 -11.30 -3.17
C ALA A 190 -18.18 -12.20 -4.07
N ARG A 191 -17.32 -11.61 -4.91
CA ARG A 191 -16.35 -12.33 -5.75
C ARG A 191 -15.30 -13.05 -4.91
N ASP A 192 -14.63 -12.34 -3.99
CA ASP A 192 -13.56 -12.88 -3.14
C ASP A 192 -14.11 -14.04 -2.25
N LEU A 193 -15.37 -13.96 -1.82
CA LEU A 193 -16.05 -14.97 -1.00
C LEU A 193 -16.91 -15.96 -1.81
N ARG A 194 -16.83 -15.91 -3.15
CA ARG A 194 -17.50 -16.83 -4.10
C ARG A 194 -18.99 -17.01 -3.84
N THR A 195 -19.70 -15.90 -3.72
CA THR A 195 -21.15 -15.86 -3.47
C THR A 195 -21.83 -14.86 -4.39
N ALA A 196 -23.10 -15.11 -4.71
CA ALA A 196 -23.93 -14.17 -5.47
C ALA A 196 -24.72 -13.21 -4.56
N HIS A 197 -24.62 -13.37 -3.23
CA HIS A 197 -25.39 -12.58 -2.28
C HIS A 197 -24.88 -11.14 -2.18
N MET A 198 -25.79 -10.19 -2.35
CA MET A 198 -25.57 -8.76 -2.21
C MET A 198 -26.46 -8.20 -1.09
N PRO A 199 -25.88 -7.76 0.04
CA PRO A 199 -26.67 -7.22 1.14
C PRO A 199 -27.29 -5.86 0.78
N ARG A 200 -28.41 -5.52 1.44
CA ARG A 200 -29.00 -4.17 1.35
C ARG A 200 -28.03 -3.14 1.97
N VAL A 201 -28.06 -1.90 1.51
CA VAL A 201 -27.20 -0.83 2.03
C VAL A 201 -28.01 0.30 2.63
N SER A 202 -27.58 0.82 3.78
CA SER A 202 -28.06 2.08 4.34
C SER A 202 -26.90 3.00 4.70
N PHE A 203 -27.07 4.28 4.42
CA PHE A 203 -26.15 5.34 4.83
C PHE A 203 -26.71 6.06 6.05
N VAL A 204 -25.91 6.13 7.11
CA VAL A 204 -26.28 6.74 8.39
C VAL A 204 -25.43 8.00 8.59
N ARG A 205 -26.08 9.12 8.92
CA ARG A 205 -25.37 10.38 9.21
C ARG A 205 -24.33 10.17 10.29
N HIS A 206 -23.13 10.72 10.10
CA HIS A 206 -21.96 10.43 10.90
C HIS A 206 -22.15 10.74 12.39
N HIS A 207 -22.63 11.95 12.70
CA HIS A 207 -22.93 12.34 14.09
C HIS A 207 -24.13 11.58 14.71
N TRP A 208 -25.06 11.09 13.89
CA TRP A 208 -26.12 10.22 14.39
C TRP A 208 -25.57 8.84 14.76
N ALA A 209 -24.66 8.29 13.96
CA ALA A 209 -23.95 7.07 14.30
C ALA A 209 -23.14 7.22 15.60
N HIS A 210 -22.40 8.33 15.80
CA HIS A 210 -21.77 8.60 17.10
C HIS A 210 -22.77 8.63 18.27
N ALA A 211 -23.89 9.34 18.12
CA ALA A 211 -24.90 9.42 19.17
C ALA A 211 -25.51 8.03 19.46
N ALA A 212 -25.76 7.24 18.43
CA ALA A 212 -26.28 5.88 18.53
C ALA A 212 -25.30 4.94 19.25
N SER A 213 -24.01 5.00 18.92
CA SER A 213 -23.00 4.17 19.58
C SER A 213 -22.84 4.52 21.06
N ALA A 214 -23.09 5.77 21.46
CA ALA A 214 -23.12 6.14 22.88
C ALA A 214 -24.42 5.71 23.57
N TRP A 215 -25.57 6.12 23.03
CA TRP A 215 -26.86 5.92 23.67
C TRP A 215 -27.27 4.45 23.77
N TYR A 216 -27.25 3.72 22.66
CA TYR A 216 -27.70 2.34 22.62
C TYR A 216 -26.73 1.37 23.31
N ALA A 217 -25.50 1.79 23.59
CA ALA A 217 -24.52 1.02 24.35
C ALA A 217 -24.47 1.36 25.85
N SER A 218 -25.01 2.51 26.26
CA SER A 218 -24.88 3.02 27.63
C SER A 218 -25.54 2.17 28.72
N GLY A 219 -26.64 1.49 28.38
CA GLY A 219 -27.49 0.79 29.35
C GLY A 219 -28.36 1.74 30.20
N PHE A 220 -28.47 3.03 29.85
CA PHE A 220 -29.31 3.96 30.61
C PHE A 220 -30.79 3.86 30.23
N ASP A 221 -31.64 3.54 31.21
CA ASP A 221 -33.10 3.48 31.05
C ASP A 221 -33.81 4.82 31.29
N GLU A 222 -33.12 5.78 31.92
CA GLU A 222 -33.63 7.12 32.16
C GLU A 222 -33.36 8.08 30.98
N PRO A 223 -34.15 9.17 30.83
CA PRO A 223 -33.87 10.22 29.86
C PRO A 223 -32.43 10.75 30.05
N SER A 224 -31.67 10.77 28.96
CA SER A 224 -30.24 11.07 28.99
C SER A 224 -29.87 12.13 27.96
N LEU A 225 -28.91 12.99 28.32
CA LEU A 225 -28.30 13.90 27.37
C LEU A 225 -27.22 13.14 26.59
N VAL A 226 -27.29 13.13 25.27
CA VAL A 226 -26.28 12.50 24.42
C VAL A 226 -25.56 13.59 23.65
N VAL A 227 -24.24 13.68 23.79
CA VAL A 227 -23.44 14.73 23.14
C VAL A 227 -22.34 14.08 22.31
N THR A 228 -22.28 14.46 21.05
CA THR A 228 -21.20 14.04 20.16
C THR A 228 -20.30 15.24 19.87
N ILE A 229 -18.98 15.11 20.04
CA ILE A 229 -18.03 16.20 19.80
C ILE A 229 -16.86 15.63 19.02
N ASP A 230 -16.75 16.01 17.76
CA ASP A 230 -15.80 15.41 16.83
C ASP A 230 -15.05 16.45 15.99
N GLY A 231 -14.06 15.99 15.22
CA GLY A 231 -13.37 16.81 14.23
C GLY A 231 -14.35 17.37 13.21
N TYR A 232 -15.09 16.50 12.53
CA TYR A 232 -16.16 16.85 11.59
C TYR A 232 -16.91 15.60 11.13
N GLY A 233 -18.23 15.69 10.99
CA GLY A 233 -19.04 14.72 10.27
C GLY A 233 -19.44 15.25 8.89
N ASP A 234 -20.68 14.96 8.48
CA ASP A 234 -21.15 15.34 7.15
C ASP A 234 -21.23 16.87 6.96
N THR A 235 -21.75 17.57 7.98
CA THR A 235 -21.83 19.04 8.03
C THR A 235 -21.58 19.62 9.44
N GLU A 236 -21.77 18.79 10.46
CA GLU A 236 -21.65 19.13 11.87
C GLU A 236 -20.27 18.82 12.44
N THR A 237 -19.96 19.42 13.57
CA THR A 237 -18.80 19.13 14.42
C THR A 237 -19.23 18.71 15.82
N THR A 238 -20.42 19.11 16.24
CA THR A 238 -21.00 18.79 17.54
C THR A 238 -22.51 18.69 17.41
N THR A 239 -23.10 17.68 18.05
CA THR A 239 -24.55 17.53 18.11
C THR A 239 -24.99 17.13 19.50
N VAL A 240 -26.19 17.57 19.89
CA VAL A 240 -26.79 17.32 21.20
C VAL A 240 -28.14 16.65 20.97
N TRP A 241 -28.39 15.54 21.67
CA TRP A 241 -29.58 14.73 21.55
C TRP A 241 -30.21 14.44 22.91
N LEU A 242 -31.50 14.19 22.90
CA LEU A 242 -32.21 13.53 23.99
C LEU A 242 -32.32 12.04 23.64
N GLY A 243 -31.69 11.19 24.45
CA GLY A 243 -31.95 9.75 24.45
C GLY A 243 -33.11 9.45 25.40
N LYS A 244 -34.21 8.89 24.88
CA LYS A 244 -35.37 8.49 25.69
C LYS A 244 -36.18 7.42 24.95
N ASP A 245 -36.79 6.48 25.68
CA ASP A 245 -37.78 5.53 25.16
C ASP A 245 -37.28 4.76 23.91
N ASN A 246 -36.00 4.37 23.90
CA ASN A 246 -35.33 3.69 22.77
C ASN A 246 -35.27 4.53 21.47
N GLU A 247 -35.24 5.86 21.60
CA GLU A 247 -35.13 6.81 20.50
C GLU A 247 -34.05 7.87 20.79
N LEU A 248 -33.54 8.47 19.71
CA LEU A 248 -32.65 9.62 19.74
C LEU A 248 -33.32 10.80 19.05
N ARG A 249 -33.53 11.90 19.80
CA ARG A 249 -34.06 13.15 19.25
C ARG A 249 -32.99 14.22 19.22
N LEU A 250 -32.61 14.68 18.02
CA LEU A 250 -31.68 15.80 17.84
C LEU A 250 -32.28 17.07 18.45
N LEU A 251 -31.52 17.76 19.29
CA LEU A 251 -31.92 19.00 19.95
C LEU A 251 -31.18 20.21 19.38
N GLU A 252 -29.91 20.03 19.03
CA GLU A 252 -29.03 21.09 18.58
C GLU A 252 -27.85 20.53 17.77
N SER A 253 -27.34 21.34 16.84
CA SER A 253 -26.19 21.01 15.99
C SER A 253 -25.31 22.23 15.79
N ILE A 254 -24.00 22.07 16.01
CA ILE A 254 -22.99 23.08 15.71
C ILE A 254 -22.32 22.67 14.39
N PRO A 255 -22.42 23.49 13.32
CA PRO A 255 -21.85 23.18 12.02
C PRO A 255 -20.36 23.55 11.93
N LEU A 256 -19.68 23.03 10.92
CA LEU A 256 -18.38 23.57 10.48
C LEU A 256 -18.48 25.09 10.23
N PRO A 257 -17.42 25.85 10.51
CA PRO A 257 -16.08 25.41 10.90
C PRO A 257 -15.87 25.40 12.43
N HIS A 258 -16.95 25.43 13.22
CA HIS A 258 -16.87 25.53 14.67
C HIS A 258 -16.54 24.18 15.33
N SER A 259 -15.34 23.65 15.05
CA SER A 259 -14.86 22.36 15.54
C SER A 259 -13.86 22.51 16.68
N LEU A 260 -14.18 21.97 17.86
CA LEU A 260 -13.20 21.84 18.94
C LEU A 260 -12.09 20.84 18.60
N GLY A 261 -12.41 19.80 17.82
CA GLY A 261 -11.41 18.86 17.31
C GLY A 261 -10.35 19.57 16.46
N TRP A 262 -10.75 20.45 15.54
CA TRP A 262 -9.81 21.21 14.73
C TRP A 262 -8.99 22.22 15.51
N VAL A 263 -9.56 22.84 16.56
CA VAL A 263 -8.80 23.70 17.48
C VAL A 263 -7.70 22.90 18.16
N TYR A 264 -8.05 21.73 18.71
CA TYR A 264 -7.10 20.86 19.40
C TYR A 264 -6.01 20.35 18.46
N SER A 265 -6.36 19.89 17.27
CA SER A 265 -5.39 19.45 16.25
C SER A 265 -4.49 20.60 15.75
N SER A 266 -5.02 21.81 15.60
CA SER A 266 -4.22 22.98 15.17
C SER A 266 -3.14 23.32 16.19
N ILE A 267 -3.47 23.31 17.49
CA ILE A 267 -2.49 23.55 18.54
C ILE A 267 -1.54 22.35 18.72
N THR A 268 -2.03 21.12 18.52
CA THR A 268 -1.18 19.92 18.51
C THR A 268 -0.06 20.04 17.49
N GLU A 269 -0.39 20.46 16.27
CA GLU A 269 0.63 20.72 15.25
C GLU A 269 1.51 21.94 15.55
N TYR A 270 0.94 23.00 16.12
CA TYR A 270 1.70 24.18 16.54
C TYR A 270 2.81 23.83 17.55
N LEU A 271 2.53 22.84 18.40
CA LEU A 271 3.45 22.27 19.39
C LEU A 271 4.46 21.29 18.78
N GLY A 272 4.41 21.03 17.48
CA GLY A 272 5.35 20.15 16.77
C GLY A 272 4.95 18.67 16.80
N PHE A 273 3.77 18.33 17.32
CA PHE A 273 3.24 16.98 17.34
C PHE A 273 2.45 16.64 16.06
N GLN A 274 2.16 15.35 15.86
CA GLN A 274 1.36 14.88 14.73
C GLN A 274 -0.14 14.94 15.08
N PRO A 275 -0.95 15.85 14.50
CA PRO A 275 -2.40 15.83 14.68
C PRO A 275 -3.04 14.58 14.07
N LEU A 276 -4.23 14.26 14.57
CA LEU A 276 -4.99 13.02 14.42
C LEU A 276 -4.28 11.79 15.02
N ASN A 277 -3.31 12.00 15.92
CA ASN A 277 -2.50 10.93 16.50
C ASN A 277 -1.95 11.31 17.89
N SER A 278 -1.47 12.55 18.04
CA SER A 278 -0.76 13.03 19.25
C SER A 278 -1.61 13.95 20.14
N GLU A 279 -2.90 14.13 19.88
CA GLU A 279 -3.79 14.94 20.73
C GLU A 279 -3.78 14.44 22.20
N GLY A 280 -3.74 13.13 22.41
CA GLY A 280 -3.61 12.56 23.76
C GLY A 280 -2.26 12.84 24.43
N GLU A 281 -1.23 13.21 23.66
CA GLU A 281 0.09 13.62 24.18
C GLU A 281 0.03 15.06 24.67
N VAL A 282 -0.64 15.94 23.92
CA VAL A 282 -0.90 17.33 24.31
C VAL A 282 -1.77 17.38 25.58
N MET A 283 -2.77 16.50 25.67
CA MET A 283 -3.56 16.33 26.90
C MET A 283 -2.68 15.93 28.08
N GLY A 284 -1.79 14.95 27.92
CA GLY A 284 -0.82 14.56 28.97
C GLY A 284 0.25 15.61 29.27
N LEU A 285 0.49 16.56 28.36
CA LEU A 285 1.40 17.68 28.60
C LEU A 285 0.73 18.81 29.40
N ALA A 286 -0.59 18.96 29.29
CA ALA A 286 -1.34 20.07 29.87
C ALA A 286 -1.17 20.22 31.39
N PRO A 287 -1.17 19.16 32.23
CA PRO A 287 -0.97 19.30 33.67
C PRO A 287 0.39 19.90 34.06
N TYR A 288 1.43 19.74 33.23
CA TYR A 288 2.73 20.38 33.46
C TYR A 288 2.71 21.89 33.20
N GLY A 289 1.71 22.39 32.49
CA GLY A 289 1.56 23.78 32.09
C GLY A 289 0.94 24.70 33.13
N VAL A 290 0.63 24.22 34.34
CA VAL A 290 0.19 25.10 35.43
C VAL A 290 1.30 26.13 35.72
N PRO A 291 0.98 27.44 35.74
CA PRO A 291 1.95 28.49 36.05
C PRO A 291 2.57 28.34 37.45
N ARG A 292 3.89 28.51 37.56
CA ARG A 292 4.66 28.36 38.82
C ARG A 292 5.31 29.67 39.26
N THR A 293 5.60 30.57 38.32
CA THR A 293 6.17 31.90 38.58
C THR A 293 5.20 33.01 38.16
N PRO A 294 5.42 34.27 38.62
CA PRO A 294 4.63 35.42 38.17
C PRO A 294 4.62 35.61 36.65
N ASP A 295 5.77 35.48 35.98
CA ASP A 295 5.89 35.63 34.51
C ASP A 295 5.07 34.58 33.76
N GLU A 296 5.08 33.34 34.26
CA GLU A 296 4.28 32.26 33.69
C GLU A 296 2.79 32.45 33.94
N ALA A 297 2.43 33.07 35.06
CA ALA A 297 1.04 33.41 35.36
C ALA A 297 0.53 34.52 34.43
N GLU A 298 1.39 35.48 34.08
CA GLU A 298 1.13 36.48 33.05
C GLU A 298 0.96 35.83 31.67
N LEU A 299 1.93 35.04 31.22
CA LEU A 299 1.84 34.29 29.96
C LEU A 299 0.58 33.39 29.93
N GLY A 300 0.27 32.71 31.04
CA GLY A 300 -0.92 31.89 31.17
C GLY A 300 -2.20 32.70 31.03
N ARG A 301 -2.27 33.94 31.55
CA ARG A 301 -3.42 34.85 31.33
C ARG A 301 -3.55 35.21 29.86
N ASP A 302 -2.45 35.58 29.21
CA ASP A 302 -2.44 35.98 27.80
C ASP A 302 -2.82 34.82 26.87
N LEU A 303 -2.33 33.62 27.16
CA LEU A 303 -2.69 32.41 26.42
C LEU A 303 -4.16 32.03 26.63
N ARG A 304 -4.71 32.17 27.85
CA ARG A 304 -6.16 31.99 28.06
C ARG A 304 -6.98 33.03 27.31
N ALA A 305 -6.55 34.29 27.29
CA ALA A 305 -7.21 35.34 26.51
C ALA A 305 -7.19 35.02 25.00
N PHE A 306 -6.05 34.56 24.48
CA PHE A 306 -5.95 34.06 23.11
C PHE A 306 -6.85 32.85 22.84
N MET A 307 -6.92 31.88 23.75
CA MET A 307 -7.84 30.74 23.59
C MET A 307 -9.31 31.17 23.66
N GLY A 308 -9.63 32.24 24.40
CA GLY A 308 -10.95 32.88 24.38
C GLY A 308 -11.28 33.60 23.07
N GLU A 309 -10.27 34.15 22.40
CA GLU A 309 -10.37 34.68 21.03
C GLU A 309 -10.57 33.55 20.01
N PHE A 310 -9.85 32.44 20.16
CA PHE A 310 -9.93 31.27 19.27
C PHE A 310 -11.24 30.49 19.44
N VAL A 311 -11.68 30.23 20.66
CA VAL A 311 -12.97 29.58 20.94
C VAL A 311 -13.78 30.56 21.76
N GLN A 312 -14.92 31.02 21.28
CA GLN A 312 -15.80 31.97 21.95
C GLN A 312 -17.03 31.23 22.47
N LEU A 313 -17.35 31.38 23.76
CA LEU A 313 -18.61 30.87 24.32
C LEU A 313 -19.76 31.77 23.85
N ALA A 314 -20.85 31.14 23.43
CA ALA A 314 -22.05 31.82 22.95
C ALA A 314 -23.25 31.52 23.87
N PRO A 315 -24.33 32.32 23.82
CA PRO A 315 -25.56 32.02 24.56
C PRO A 315 -26.11 30.63 24.24
N ARG A 316 -26.96 30.11 25.14
CA ARG A 316 -27.59 28.78 25.02
C ARG A 316 -26.60 27.60 25.01
N GLY A 317 -25.49 27.72 25.72
CA GLY A 317 -24.49 26.64 25.83
C GLY A 317 -23.63 26.45 24.58
N LEU A 318 -23.84 27.24 23.52
CA LEU A 318 -23.11 27.06 22.26
C LEU A 318 -21.70 27.65 22.33
N PHE A 319 -20.90 27.38 21.31
CA PHE A 319 -19.60 28.02 21.11
C PHE A 319 -19.35 28.30 19.62
N ARG A 320 -18.40 29.19 19.35
CA ARG A 320 -17.92 29.53 18.00
C ARG A 320 -16.41 29.46 17.98
N VAL A 321 -15.85 28.84 16.95
CA VAL A 321 -14.40 28.87 16.70
C VAL A 321 -14.07 30.01 15.75
N ASN A 322 -12.98 30.73 16.02
CA ASN A 322 -12.36 31.65 15.09
C ASN A 322 -11.73 30.86 13.94
N PRO A 323 -12.35 30.89 12.75
CA PRO A 323 -11.91 30.10 11.60
C PRO A 323 -10.54 30.54 11.07
N GLU A 324 -10.10 31.77 11.34
CA GLU A 324 -8.83 32.28 10.82
C GLU A 324 -7.62 31.51 11.32
N TYR A 325 -7.74 30.93 12.51
CA TYR A 325 -6.67 30.18 13.15
C TYR A 325 -6.67 28.70 12.75
N VAL A 326 -7.66 28.28 11.97
CA VAL A 326 -7.74 26.93 11.42
C VAL A 326 -7.20 26.91 10.00
N TYR A 327 -6.38 25.92 9.68
CA TYR A 327 -5.86 25.73 8.33
C TYR A 327 -6.83 24.89 7.46
N PHE A 328 -7.12 25.40 6.27
CA PHE A 328 -8.01 24.79 5.29
C PHE A 328 -7.30 24.48 3.97
N GLY A 329 -6.03 24.01 3.94
CA GLY A 329 -5.25 23.77 2.70
C GLY A 329 -4.81 22.29 2.46
N GLU A 330 -4.11 22.00 1.34
CA GLU A 330 -3.74 20.64 0.91
C GLU A 330 -2.76 19.96 1.86
N PHE A 331 -3.01 18.67 2.10
CA PHE A 331 -2.04 17.77 2.71
C PHE A 331 -0.83 17.59 1.79
N SER A 332 0.29 18.23 2.13
CA SER A 332 1.60 17.81 1.61
C SER A 332 2.41 17.24 2.76
N HIS A 333 2.82 15.98 2.63
CA HIS A 333 3.72 15.33 3.58
C HIS A 333 4.96 16.21 3.76
N GLY A 334 5.13 16.79 4.95
CA GLY A 334 6.25 17.69 5.26
C GLY A 334 5.97 19.20 5.11
N ARG A 335 4.74 19.65 4.84
CA ARG A 335 4.37 21.09 4.94
C ARG A 335 3.27 21.30 6.00
N LYS A 336 3.40 22.45 6.69
CA LYS A 336 2.69 22.85 7.92
C LYS A 336 1.18 23.06 7.69
N ARG A 337 0.32 22.53 8.56
CA ARG A 337 -1.16 22.69 8.57
C ARG A 337 -1.63 23.63 9.70
N VAL A 338 -0.89 24.72 9.93
CA VAL A 338 -1.32 25.83 10.80
C VAL A 338 -1.49 27.08 9.95
N SER A 339 -2.55 27.87 10.20
CA SER A 339 -2.78 29.07 9.41
C SER A 339 -1.72 30.14 9.72
N GLN A 340 -1.42 31.00 8.74
CA GLN A 340 -0.48 32.09 8.96
C GLN A 340 -0.99 33.05 10.04
N ALA A 341 -2.31 33.30 10.11
CA ALA A 341 -2.90 34.14 11.15
C ALA A 341 -2.69 33.56 12.56
N LEU A 342 -2.79 32.23 12.74
CA LEU A 342 -2.45 31.57 14.00
C LEU A 342 -0.97 31.78 14.33
N ILE A 343 -0.07 31.57 13.36
CA ILE A 343 1.37 31.77 13.54
C ILE A 343 1.69 33.21 13.96
N ASP A 344 1.13 34.20 13.27
CA ASP A 344 1.40 35.62 13.52
C ASP A 344 0.84 36.08 14.86
N ARG A 345 -0.33 35.56 15.27
CA ARG A 345 -0.99 35.93 16.52
C ARG A 345 -0.41 35.23 17.73
N LEU A 346 -0.28 33.90 17.67
CA LEU A 346 0.23 33.08 18.77
C LEU A 346 1.75 33.17 18.89
N GLY A 347 2.45 33.34 17.77
CA GLY A 347 3.92 33.46 17.71
C GLY A 347 4.49 34.64 18.50
N ARG A 348 3.67 35.68 18.74
CA ARG A 348 4.01 36.81 19.63
C ARG A 348 4.07 36.42 21.11
N LEU A 349 3.35 35.38 21.51
CA LEU A 349 3.30 34.87 22.88
C LEU A 349 4.23 33.65 23.02
N VAL A 350 4.08 32.68 22.13
CA VAL A 350 4.83 31.43 22.12
C VAL A 350 5.26 31.15 20.69
N PRO A 351 6.56 31.18 20.36
CA PRO A 351 7.01 30.87 19.01
C PRO A 351 6.72 29.41 18.69
N PRO A 352 6.32 29.07 17.45
CA PRO A 352 5.88 27.72 17.12
C PRO A 352 7.03 26.72 17.29
N ALA A 353 6.73 25.53 17.82
CA ALA A 353 7.74 24.50 18.10
C ALA A 353 8.11 23.72 16.82
N LEU A 354 8.44 24.44 15.74
CA LEU A 354 8.57 23.87 14.39
C LEU A 354 9.88 23.11 14.22
N GLY A 355 9.74 21.81 13.92
CA GLY A 355 10.78 20.89 13.47
C GLY A 355 10.23 19.46 13.57
N PRO A 356 10.30 18.62 12.51
CA PRO A 356 9.90 17.22 12.64
C PRO A 356 10.71 16.55 13.77
N GLY A 357 10.03 15.93 14.73
CA GLY A 357 10.67 15.16 15.80
C GLY A 357 11.21 15.96 16.99
N ARG A 358 10.82 17.23 17.18
CA ARG A 358 11.22 18.00 18.37
C ARG A 358 10.53 17.44 19.61
N LYS A 359 11.31 16.85 20.53
CA LYS A 359 10.82 16.42 21.85
C LYS A 359 10.63 17.62 22.76
N LEU A 360 9.41 17.78 23.26
CA LEU A 360 9.12 18.74 24.32
C LEU A 360 9.44 18.10 25.67
N ASP A 361 10.07 18.90 26.52
CA ASP A 361 10.44 18.50 27.87
C ASP A 361 9.84 19.52 28.85
N PRO A 362 8.75 19.19 29.56
CA PRO A 362 8.04 20.13 30.40
C PRO A 362 8.85 20.65 31.59
N ASP A 363 9.92 19.96 31.98
CA ASP A 363 10.78 20.35 33.11
C ASP A 363 11.88 21.33 32.70
N LEU A 364 12.16 21.46 31.40
CA LEU A 364 13.09 22.47 30.90
C LEU A 364 12.43 23.88 30.90
N PRO A 365 13.06 24.90 31.53
CA PRO A 365 12.51 26.26 31.54
C PRO A 365 12.17 26.82 30.16
N ALA A 366 12.99 26.52 29.14
CA ALA A 366 12.77 26.98 27.77
C ALA A 366 11.51 26.38 27.10
N HIS A 367 11.03 25.24 27.60
CA HIS A 367 9.90 24.50 27.07
C HIS A 367 8.60 24.69 27.86
N ARG A 368 8.67 25.19 29.10
CA ARG A 368 7.51 25.51 29.96
C ARG A 368 6.39 26.25 29.23
N LYS A 369 6.72 27.24 28.40
CA LYS A 369 5.75 28.01 27.58
C LYS A 369 4.86 27.15 26.68
N TYR A 370 5.38 26.02 26.19
CA TYR A 370 4.62 25.06 25.37
C TYR A 370 3.67 24.22 26.22
N ALA A 371 4.10 23.83 27.42
CA ALA A 371 3.21 23.18 28.39
C ALA A 371 2.09 24.13 28.83
N ILE A 372 2.39 25.41 29.10
CA ILE A 372 1.39 26.43 29.45
C ILE A 372 0.38 26.64 28.30
N LEU A 373 0.82 26.56 27.04
CA LEU A 373 -0.07 26.58 25.87
C LEU A 373 -0.99 25.35 25.83
N ALA A 374 -0.46 24.14 26.08
CA ALA A 374 -1.26 22.92 26.18
C ALA A 374 -2.30 23.03 27.33
N TRP A 375 -1.88 23.58 28.47
CA TRP A 375 -2.77 23.86 29.61
C TRP A 375 -3.89 24.84 29.25
N ALA A 376 -3.58 25.95 28.59
CA ALA A 376 -4.59 26.93 28.17
C ALA A 376 -5.59 26.35 27.14
N LEU A 377 -5.11 25.52 26.20
CA LEU A 377 -5.97 24.78 25.27
C LEU A 377 -6.93 23.84 26.01
N GLN A 378 -6.39 23.05 26.94
CA GLN A 378 -7.15 22.07 27.71
C GLN A 378 -8.24 22.75 28.55
N GLN A 379 -7.88 23.81 29.28
CA GLN A 379 -8.84 24.63 30.04
C GLN A 379 -9.96 25.19 29.15
N ARG A 380 -9.65 25.70 27.97
CA ARG A 380 -10.67 26.27 27.07
C ARG A 380 -11.59 25.22 26.47
N THR A 381 -11.03 24.06 26.13
CA THR A 381 -11.80 22.92 25.62
C THR A 381 -12.80 22.45 26.68
N GLU A 382 -12.34 22.29 27.91
CA GLU A 382 -13.19 21.96 29.05
C GLU A 382 -14.28 22.99 29.30
N GLU A 383 -13.94 24.28 29.32
CA GLU A 383 -14.92 25.36 29.50
C GLU A 383 -16.03 25.32 28.43
N ALA A 384 -15.68 25.09 27.16
CA ALA A 384 -16.65 25.04 26.07
C ALA A 384 -17.60 23.84 26.21
N ILE A 385 -17.09 22.67 26.57
CA ILE A 385 -17.90 21.46 26.69
C ILE A 385 -18.76 21.50 27.95
N VAL A 386 -18.20 21.94 29.08
CA VAL A 386 -18.94 22.18 30.32
C VAL A 386 -20.05 23.21 30.10
N HIS A 387 -19.76 24.31 29.39
CA HIS A 387 -20.76 25.33 29.06
C HIS A 387 -21.94 24.75 28.26
N LEU A 388 -21.66 23.90 27.28
CA LEU A 388 -22.65 23.17 26.50
C LEU A 388 -23.49 22.23 27.38
N VAL A 389 -22.85 21.28 28.05
CA VAL A 389 -23.53 20.26 28.85
C VAL A 389 -24.34 20.90 29.99
N ARG A 390 -23.77 21.89 30.68
CA ARG A 390 -24.45 22.62 31.77
C ARG A 390 -25.69 23.32 31.26
N HIS A 391 -25.64 23.98 30.11
CA HIS A 391 -26.80 24.66 29.57
C HIS A 391 -27.95 23.70 29.34
N PHE A 392 -27.70 22.59 28.63
CA PHE A 392 -28.74 21.62 28.34
C PHE A 392 -29.30 21.02 29.64
N LEU A 393 -28.46 20.50 30.53
CA LEU A 393 -28.93 19.85 31.76
C LEU A 393 -29.67 20.79 32.73
N ARG A 394 -29.25 22.07 32.84
CA ARG A 394 -29.77 22.99 33.87
C ARG A 394 -30.79 24.01 33.36
N HIS A 395 -30.79 24.31 32.06
CA HIS A 395 -31.55 25.43 31.51
C HIS A 395 -32.45 25.06 30.32
N ASP A 396 -32.21 23.95 29.62
CA ASP A 396 -33.06 23.54 28.51
C ASP A 396 -34.24 22.68 28.98
N GLY A 397 -35.45 23.24 28.89
CA GLY A 397 -36.69 22.57 29.28
C GLY A 397 -36.96 21.24 28.57
N ARG A 398 -36.34 20.98 27.42
CA ARG A 398 -36.51 19.74 26.63
C ARG A 398 -35.81 18.54 27.25
N VAL A 399 -34.81 18.77 28.10
CA VAL A 399 -34.04 17.72 28.78
C VAL A 399 -34.03 17.89 30.30
N LEU A 400 -34.79 18.85 30.83
CA LEU A 400 -34.90 19.11 32.25
C LEU A 400 -35.37 17.84 32.97
N GLY A 401 -34.54 17.31 33.86
CA GLY A 401 -34.77 16.03 34.55
C GLY A 401 -33.90 14.86 34.04
N ALA A 402 -33.18 15.02 32.93
CA ALA A 402 -32.13 14.08 32.54
C ALA A 402 -30.97 14.14 33.55
N ARG A 403 -30.55 12.98 34.04
CA ARG A 403 -29.50 12.85 35.07
C ARG A 403 -28.27 12.10 34.57
N ALA A 404 -28.37 11.51 33.39
CA ALA A 404 -27.32 10.74 32.75
C ALA A 404 -26.83 11.42 31.47
N VAL A 405 -25.55 11.23 31.18
CA VAL A 405 -24.86 11.82 30.04
C VAL A 405 -24.12 10.72 29.28
N ALA A 406 -24.35 10.62 27.98
CA ALA A 406 -23.62 9.73 27.09
C ALA A 406 -22.80 10.55 26.08
N LEU A 407 -21.51 10.25 25.95
CA LEU A 407 -20.56 11.01 25.12
C LEU A 407 -19.92 10.13 24.02
N ALA A 408 -19.79 10.71 22.83
CA ALA A 408 -19.04 10.15 21.69
C ALA A 408 -18.41 11.26 20.83
N GLY A 409 -17.72 10.88 19.75
CA GLY A 409 -16.87 11.75 18.94
C GLY A 409 -15.43 11.78 19.48
N GLY A 410 -14.45 12.03 18.61
CA GLY A 410 -13.03 11.93 18.98
C GLY A 410 -12.62 12.79 20.17
N VAL A 411 -13.27 13.95 20.37
CA VAL A 411 -12.99 14.84 21.51
C VAL A 411 -13.49 14.26 22.83
N ALA A 412 -14.47 13.34 22.81
CA ALA A 412 -14.96 12.67 24.02
C ALA A 412 -13.93 11.71 24.66
N LEU A 413 -12.83 11.38 23.95
CA LEU A 413 -11.67 10.69 24.53
C LEU A 413 -10.85 11.58 25.48
N ASN A 414 -11.19 12.86 25.61
CA ASN A 414 -10.59 13.79 26.55
C ASN A 414 -11.08 13.51 27.98
N ILE A 415 -10.24 12.79 28.73
CA ILE A 415 -10.56 12.28 30.07
C ILE A 415 -10.74 13.39 31.12
N ASP A 416 -10.11 14.55 30.91
CA ASP A 416 -10.13 15.68 31.84
C ASP A 416 -11.45 16.45 31.72
N VAL A 417 -11.98 16.57 30.50
CA VAL A 417 -13.35 17.04 30.26
C VAL A 417 -14.34 16.12 30.98
N ASN A 418 -14.21 14.81 30.80
CA ASN A 418 -15.11 13.82 31.40
C ASN A 418 -15.04 13.88 32.94
N ARG A 419 -13.83 14.01 33.51
CA ARG A 419 -13.60 14.26 34.94
C ARG A 419 -14.28 15.54 35.41
N ARG A 420 -14.14 16.63 34.66
CA ARG A 420 -14.68 17.94 35.05
C ARG A 420 -16.21 17.98 35.10
N LEU A 421 -16.89 17.27 34.19
CA LEU A 421 -18.35 17.12 34.24
C LEU A 421 -18.82 16.50 35.57
N ILE A 422 -18.07 15.52 36.09
CA ILE A 422 -18.33 14.90 37.40
C ILE A 422 -18.01 15.89 38.52
N ALA A 423 -16.82 16.49 38.49
CA ALA A 423 -16.34 17.39 39.55
C ALA A 423 -17.26 18.61 39.77
N GLU A 424 -17.89 19.11 38.71
CA GLU A 424 -18.85 20.22 38.79
C GLU A 424 -20.29 19.80 39.15
N GLY A 425 -20.50 18.51 39.42
CA GLY A 425 -21.81 17.96 39.78
C GLY A 425 -22.84 18.05 38.65
N LEU A 426 -22.40 17.98 37.39
CA LEU A 426 -23.31 17.92 36.24
C LEU A 426 -23.84 16.51 36.01
N VAL A 427 -23.01 15.49 36.31
CA VAL A 427 -23.36 14.08 36.16
C VAL A 427 -22.67 13.27 37.26
N ALA A 428 -23.36 12.25 37.78
CA ALA A 428 -22.74 11.30 38.71
C ALA A 428 -21.83 10.32 37.93
N PRO A 429 -20.73 9.83 38.50
CA PRO A 429 -19.84 8.87 37.83
C PRO A 429 -20.58 7.66 37.25
N GLU A 430 -21.52 7.08 38.00
CA GLU A 430 -22.36 5.94 37.59
C GLU A 430 -23.37 6.25 36.46
N ARG A 431 -23.53 7.53 36.12
CA ARG A 431 -24.46 8.03 35.09
C ARG A 431 -23.74 8.72 33.93
N LEU A 432 -22.41 8.57 33.84
CA LEU A 432 -21.62 9.03 32.71
C LEU A 432 -21.18 7.82 31.88
N PHE A 433 -21.61 7.77 30.62
CA PHE A 433 -21.11 6.79 29.66
C PHE A 433 -20.29 7.50 28.60
N VAL A 434 -19.05 7.05 28.39
CA VAL A 434 -18.20 7.52 27.30
C VAL A 434 -17.88 6.31 26.43
N GLN A 435 -18.28 6.36 25.17
CA GLN A 435 -18.06 5.25 24.23
C GLN A 435 -16.55 4.91 24.16
N PRO A 436 -16.11 3.68 24.48
CA PRO A 436 -14.69 3.28 24.43
C PRO A 436 -14.02 3.53 23.08
N ALA A 437 -14.72 3.28 21.98
CA ALA A 437 -14.30 3.64 20.63
C ALA A 437 -14.95 4.97 20.20
N ALA A 438 -14.76 6.04 20.97
CA ALA A 438 -15.54 7.29 20.79
C ALA A 438 -15.33 7.97 19.42
N GLY A 439 -14.14 7.83 18.83
CA GLY A 439 -13.80 8.33 17.49
C GLY A 439 -14.46 7.54 16.36
N ASP A 440 -14.00 7.73 15.13
CA ASP A 440 -14.65 7.24 13.91
C ASP A 440 -14.77 5.72 13.82
N ALA A 441 -13.96 4.95 14.55
CA ALA A 441 -14.16 3.52 14.68
C ALA A 441 -15.56 3.18 15.24
N GLY A 442 -16.02 3.94 16.25
CA GLY A 442 -17.34 3.73 16.88
C GLY A 442 -18.53 4.05 15.99
N VAL A 443 -18.32 4.76 14.89
CA VAL A 443 -19.37 5.07 13.90
C VAL A 443 -19.85 3.80 13.20
N ALA A 444 -18.99 2.81 12.98
CA ALA A 444 -19.41 1.50 12.47
C ALA A 444 -20.45 0.84 13.38
N MET A 445 -20.21 0.86 14.70
CA MET A 445 -21.15 0.34 15.71
C MET A 445 -22.46 1.12 15.70
N GLY A 446 -22.36 2.45 15.69
CA GLY A 446 -23.51 3.34 15.66
C GLY A 446 -24.40 3.17 14.44
N ALA A 447 -23.80 3.05 13.26
CA ALA A 447 -24.52 2.82 12.01
C ALA A 447 -25.28 1.49 12.04
N ALA A 448 -24.65 0.42 12.51
CA ALA A 448 -25.31 -0.88 12.69
C ALA A 448 -26.48 -0.79 13.68
N MET A 449 -26.31 -0.06 14.79
CA MET A 449 -27.36 0.14 15.80
C MET A 449 -28.55 0.93 15.25
N VAL A 450 -28.31 2.00 14.47
CA VAL A 450 -29.36 2.77 13.80
C VAL A 450 -30.13 1.88 12.84
N VAL A 451 -29.46 1.14 11.96
CA VAL A 451 -30.14 0.26 11.00
C VAL A 451 -30.90 -0.86 11.71
N SER A 452 -30.30 -1.50 12.72
CA SER A 452 -30.97 -2.54 13.50
C SER A 452 -32.24 -2.02 14.19
N ARG A 453 -32.22 -0.78 14.69
CA ARG A 453 -33.38 -0.15 15.32
C ARG A 453 -34.44 0.29 14.30
N GLU A 454 -34.05 1.13 13.35
CA GLU A 454 -34.98 1.85 12.46
C GLU A 454 -35.56 0.94 11.37
N VAL A 455 -34.75 0.00 10.85
CA VAL A 455 -35.15 -0.91 9.75
C VAL A 455 -35.73 -2.21 10.31
N TYR A 456 -35.05 -2.81 11.29
CA TYR A 456 -35.42 -4.13 11.84
C TYR A 456 -36.26 -4.06 13.12
N GLY A 457 -36.52 -2.86 13.66
CA GLY A 457 -37.34 -2.70 14.86
C GLY A 457 -36.71 -3.27 16.12
N ALA A 458 -35.39 -3.51 16.14
CA ALA A 458 -34.72 -4.10 17.29
C ALA A 458 -34.88 -3.23 18.54
N ASN A 459 -35.05 -3.89 19.69
CA ASN A 459 -35.05 -3.20 20.98
C ASN A 459 -33.62 -3.00 21.49
N ARG A 460 -33.43 -1.96 22.30
CA ARG A 460 -32.16 -1.74 23.00
C ARG A 460 -32.02 -2.76 24.13
N SER A 461 -31.39 -3.89 23.82
CA SER A 461 -31.06 -4.96 24.77
C SER A 461 -29.56 -5.08 25.04
N TYR A 462 -28.74 -4.30 24.34
CA TYR A 462 -27.28 -4.33 24.48
C TYR A 462 -26.81 -3.25 25.46
N GLN A 463 -25.90 -3.63 26.34
CA GLN A 463 -25.13 -2.72 27.18
C GLN A 463 -23.67 -3.06 27.04
N MET A 464 -22.85 -2.06 26.77
CA MET A 464 -21.41 -2.22 26.68
C MET A 464 -20.81 -2.05 28.08
N ARG A 465 -20.60 -3.17 28.77
CA ARG A 465 -19.84 -3.23 30.03
C ARG A 465 -18.36 -3.58 29.82
N SER A 466 -18.03 -4.18 28.68
CA SER A 466 -16.65 -4.45 28.25
C SER A 466 -16.44 -4.07 26.79
N ALA A 467 -15.19 -3.79 26.41
CA ALA A 467 -14.80 -3.55 25.03
C ALA A 467 -14.27 -4.81 24.32
N ASP A 468 -14.36 -5.98 24.95
CA ASP A 468 -13.84 -7.27 24.47
C ASP A 468 -14.65 -7.83 23.29
N LEU A 469 -14.60 -7.13 22.16
CA LEU A 469 -15.43 -7.38 20.98
C LEU A 469 -14.62 -7.93 19.79
N GLY A 470 -13.30 -7.90 19.85
CA GLY A 470 -12.45 -8.44 18.80
C GLY A 470 -12.35 -9.97 18.80
N PRO A 471 -11.46 -10.52 17.95
CA PRO A 471 -11.11 -11.93 17.90
C PRO A 471 -10.53 -12.49 19.21
N GLU A 472 -10.94 -13.71 19.53
CA GLU A 472 -10.21 -14.61 20.44
C GLU A 472 -9.44 -15.65 19.63
N TYR A 473 -8.34 -16.14 20.18
CA TYR A 473 -7.45 -17.09 19.52
C TYR A 473 -7.43 -18.41 20.27
N PRO A 474 -7.80 -19.54 19.64
CA PRO A 474 -7.75 -20.84 20.28
C PRO A 474 -6.31 -21.29 20.50
N ASP A 475 -6.11 -22.21 21.45
CA ASP A 475 -4.80 -22.79 21.77
C ASP A 475 -4.07 -23.35 20.55
N SER A 476 -4.80 -23.88 19.55
CA SER A 476 -4.22 -24.39 18.30
C SER A 476 -3.57 -23.29 17.45
N GLU A 477 -4.18 -22.10 17.37
CA GLU A 477 -3.59 -20.96 16.65
C GLU A 477 -2.40 -20.39 17.42
N ILE A 478 -2.47 -20.37 18.75
CA ILE A 478 -1.35 -19.95 19.60
C ILE A 478 -0.17 -20.91 19.45
N GLN A 479 -0.42 -22.21 19.48
CA GLN A 479 0.61 -23.23 19.30
C GLN A 479 1.25 -23.13 17.90
N ALA A 480 0.45 -22.97 16.85
CA ALA A 480 0.97 -22.76 15.50
C ALA A 480 1.87 -21.52 15.40
N ALA A 481 1.54 -20.44 16.12
CA ALA A 481 2.39 -19.25 16.17
C ALA A 481 3.70 -19.48 16.96
N LEU A 482 3.68 -20.26 18.04
CA LEU A 482 4.90 -20.65 18.76
C LEU A 482 5.82 -21.51 17.87
N GLU A 483 5.24 -22.46 17.14
CA GLU A 483 5.94 -23.32 16.18
C GLU A 483 6.53 -22.53 15.01
N SER A 484 5.77 -21.57 14.45
CA SER A 484 6.25 -20.71 13.36
C SER A 484 7.45 -19.85 13.77
N HIS A 485 7.56 -19.54 15.06
CA HIS A 485 8.70 -18.83 15.66
C HIS A 485 9.80 -19.75 16.20
N ARG A 486 9.70 -21.07 15.95
CA ARG A 486 10.66 -22.13 16.34
C ARG A 486 10.86 -22.29 17.85
N LEU A 487 9.84 -21.98 18.64
CA LEU A 487 9.89 -22.18 20.09
C LEU A 487 9.50 -23.61 20.45
N ARG A 488 10.25 -24.23 21.38
CA ARG A 488 10.00 -25.61 21.84
C ARG A 488 9.40 -25.62 23.23
N SER A 489 8.40 -26.48 23.44
CA SER A 489 7.73 -26.65 24.73
C SER A 489 8.71 -27.15 25.80
N GLY A 490 8.59 -26.64 27.03
CA GLY A 490 9.43 -27.00 28.18
C GLY A 490 10.82 -26.36 28.18
N ASP A 491 11.36 -26.05 27.00
CA ASP A 491 12.62 -25.33 26.85
C ASP A 491 12.39 -23.82 26.76
N ASP A 492 11.57 -23.35 25.82
CA ASP A 492 11.45 -21.94 25.47
C ASP A 492 10.17 -21.29 26.00
N TYR A 493 9.15 -22.10 26.30
CA TYR A 493 7.92 -21.68 26.95
C TYR A 493 7.37 -22.75 27.90
N GLU A 494 6.62 -22.30 28.91
CA GLU A 494 5.93 -23.11 29.92
C GLU A 494 4.43 -23.15 29.63
N LEU A 495 3.80 -24.31 29.85
CA LEU A 495 2.36 -24.48 29.73
C LEU A 495 1.70 -24.40 31.12
N LEU A 496 0.87 -23.39 31.34
CA LEU A 496 0.18 -23.20 32.62
C LEU A 496 -1.15 -23.96 32.61
N ALA A 497 -1.35 -24.81 33.63
CA ALA A 497 -2.42 -25.82 33.61
C ALA A 497 -3.84 -25.23 33.65
N ASN A 498 -4.03 -24.10 34.32
CA ASN A 498 -5.34 -23.46 34.52
C ASN A 498 -5.18 -21.98 34.88
N ASN A 499 -6.31 -21.28 35.01
CA ASN A 499 -6.34 -19.86 35.38
C ASN A 499 -5.63 -19.55 36.69
N GLU A 500 -5.71 -20.43 37.69
CA GLU A 500 -5.03 -20.23 38.98
C GLU A 500 -3.50 -20.26 38.83
N ALA A 501 -2.98 -21.16 37.99
CA ALA A 501 -1.56 -21.19 37.67
C ALA A 501 -1.12 -19.91 36.94
N ILE A 502 -1.92 -19.40 36.00
CA ILE A 502 -1.68 -18.12 35.32
C ILE A 502 -1.64 -16.97 36.34
N ILE A 503 -2.69 -16.84 37.15
CA ILE A 503 -2.83 -15.80 38.18
C ILE A 503 -1.66 -15.84 39.14
N SER A 504 -1.37 -17.00 39.74
CA SER A 504 -0.30 -17.14 40.72
C SER A 504 1.07 -16.81 40.11
N ARG A 505 1.35 -17.31 38.91
CA ARG A 505 2.67 -17.11 38.28
C ARG A 505 2.89 -15.65 37.90
N VAL A 506 1.90 -15.01 37.30
CA VAL A 506 1.99 -13.62 36.85
C VAL A 506 1.98 -12.65 38.01
N ALA A 507 1.16 -12.90 39.05
CA ALA A 507 1.15 -12.07 40.25
C ALA A 507 2.50 -12.13 41.00
N ASP A 508 3.13 -13.31 41.10
CA ASP A 508 4.48 -13.44 41.68
C ASP A 508 5.51 -12.63 40.87
N MET A 509 5.46 -12.69 39.54
CA MET A 509 6.34 -11.90 38.66
C MET A 509 6.15 -10.39 38.88
N LEU A 510 4.90 -9.91 38.85
CA LEU A 510 4.60 -8.49 39.07
C LEU A 510 5.03 -8.03 40.47
N SER A 511 4.81 -8.84 41.52
CA SER A 511 5.24 -8.51 42.88
C SER A 511 6.76 -8.34 43.04
N ARG A 512 7.54 -8.92 42.10
CA ARG A 512 9.00 -8.80 42.01
C ARG A 512 9.44 -7.79 40.94
N ASN A 513 8.55 -6.86 40.58
CA ASN A 513 8.76 -5.80 39.58
C ASN A 513 9.15 -6.32 38.19
N ARG A 514 8.74 -7.53 37.83
CA ARG A 514 8.88 -8.02 36.45
C ARG A 514 7.77 -7.44 35.58
N VAL A 515 8.10 -7.10 34.35
CA VAL A 515 7.18 -6.56 33.35
C VAL A 515 6.61 -7.70 32.51
N VAL A 516 5.28 -7.80 32.44
CA VAL A 516 4.61 -8.91 31.79
C VAL A 516 3.73 -8.41 30.64
N ALA A 517 4.00 -8.86 29.42
CA ALA A 517 3.06 -8.75 28.32
C ALA A 517 1.95 -9.79 28.48
N TRP A 518 0.71 -9.35 28.30
CA TRP A 518 -0.51 -10.08 28.62
C TRP A 518 -1.42 -10.11 27.40
N PHE A 519 -1.60 -11.30 26.84
CA PHE A 519 -2.44 -11.59 25.69
C PHE A 519 -3.49 -12.63 26.09
N GLN A 520 -4.73 -12.18 26.29
CA GLN A 520 -5.84 -13.03 26.73
C GLN A 520 -7.13 -12.74 25.98
N GLY A 521 -7.94 -13.78 25.75
CA GLY A 521 -9.31 -13.68 25.26
C GLY A 521 -9.50 -12.80 24.01
N ARG A 522 -10.73 -12.28 23.88
CA ARG A 522 -11.12 -11.33 22.83
C ARG A 522 -10.39 -9.99 23.00
N SER A 523 -9.86 -9.43 21.91
CA SER A 523 -9.23 -8.12 21.92
C SER A 523 -10.22 -6.98 22.17
N GLU A 524 -9.70 -5.87 22.68
CA GLU A 524 -10.46 -4.65 22.95
C GLU A 524 -10.78 -3.88 21.66
N PHE A 525 -12.00 -3.33 21.55
CA PHE A 525 -12.40 -2.39 20.52
C PHE A 525 -12.22 -0.94 20.99
N GLY A 526 -11.41 -0.17 20.27
CA GLY A 526 -11.00 1.19 20.62
C GLY A 526 -9.51 1.29 20.96
N PRO A 527 -9.03 2.50 21.29
CA PRO A 527 -7.59 2.80 21.35
C PRO A 527 -6.90 2.39 22.67
N ARG A 528 -7.64 1.86 23.65
CA ARG A 528 -7.12 1.55 24.99
C ARG A 528 -6.98 0.04 25.18
N ALA A 529 -5.85 -0.40 25.72
CA ALA A 529 -5.74 -1.76 26.26
C ALA A 529 -6.42 -1.82 27.63
N LEU A 530 -7.29 -2.82 27.80
CA LEU A 530 -8.17 -3.00 28.95
C LEU A 530 -8.01 -4.43 29.51
N GLY A 531 -6.77 -4.94 29.52
CA GLY A 531 -6.45 -6.22 30.12
C GLY A 531 -6.52 -7.41 29.16
N LYS A 532 -6.52 -7.18 27.84
CA LYS A 532 -6.52 -8.26 26.83
C LYS A 532 -5.29 -8.22 25.94
N ARG A 533 -4.84 -7.02 25.54
CA ARG A 533 -3.60 -6.79 24.78
C ARG A 533 -2.77 -5.75 25.53
N SER A 534 -2.26 -6.16 26.69
CA SER A 534 -1.71 -5.27 27.71
C SER A 534 -0.24 -5.55 28.05
N ILE A 535 0.45 -4.55 28.57
CA ILE A 535 1.72 -4.71 29.30
C ILE A 535 1.45 -4.27 30.73
N LEU A 536 1.74 -5.18 31.66
CA LEU A 536 1.40 -5.07 33.07
C LEU A 536 2.67 -4.82 33.89
N LEU A 537 2.58 -3.87 34.81
CA LEU A 537 3.67 -3.53 35.73
C LEU A 537 3.11 -3.31 37.15
N ASN A 538 4.00 -3.43 38.15
CA ASN A 538 3.66 -3.16 39.55
C ASN A 538 3.39 -1.66 39.79
N PRO A 539 2.22 -1.26 40.30
CA PRO A 539 1.91 0.16 40.52
C PRO A 539 2.62 0.76 41.74
N THR A 540 3.13 -0.07 42.65
CA THR A 540 3.87 0.38 43.84
C THR A 540 5.34 0.70 43.52
N ASP A 541 5.85 0.26 42.36
CA ASP A 541 7.22 0.54 41.93
C ASP A 541 7.30 1.98 41.37
N PRO A 542 8.12 2.88 41.93
CA PRO A 542 8.28 4.24 41.41
C PRO A 542 8.86 4.30 39.99
N HIS A 543 9.50 3.24 39.50
CA HIS A 543 10.09 3.20 38.16
C HIS A 543 9.18 2.62 37.08
N ALA A 544 8.04 2.02 37.44
CA ALA A 544 7.19 1.34 36.47
C ALA A 544 6.67 2.27 35.36
N ASN A 545 6.32 3.53 35.64
CA ASN A 545 5.91 4.47 34.60
C ASN A 545 7.06 4.80 33.62
N GLU A 546 8.28 4.95 34.13
CA GLU A 546 9.48 5.19 33.31
C GLU A 546 9.76 3.98 32.42
N ILE A 547 9.73 2.77 32.97
CA ILE A 547 9.90 1.53 32.23
C ILE A 547 8.84 1.42 31.12
N ALA A 548 7.56 1.70 31.44
CA ALA A 548 6.51 1.74 30.43
C ALA A 548 6.83 2.75 29.31
N ASN A 549 7.35 3.94 29.64
CA ASN A 549 7.74 4.93 28.62
C ASN A 549 8.89 4.44 27.73
N VAL A 550 9.88 3.75 28.29
CA VAL A 550 11.00 3.14 27.53
C VAL A 550 10.50 2.03 26.61
N VAL A 551 9.68 1.09 27.11
CA VAL A 551 9.05 0.01 26.31
C VAL A 551 8.36 0.62 25.09
N LYS A 552 7.58 1.67 25.32
CA LYS A 552 6.74 2.36 24.32
C LYS A 552 7.50 3.35 23.44
N ARG A 553 8.79 3.62 23.71
CA ARG A 553 9.62 4.63 23.02
C ARG A 553 9.01 6.03 23.00
N ARG A 554 8.31 6.41 24.06
CA ARG A 554 7.63 7.70 24.18
C ARG A 554 8.31 8.59 25.21
N ASP A 555 7.93 9.87 25.25
CA ASP A 555 8.54 10.82 26.19
C ASP A 555 8.36 10.42 27.66
N TYR A 556 9.36 10.70 28.49
CA TYR A 556 9.45 10.22 29.87
C TYR A 556 8.33 10.75 30.79
N TRP A 557 7.78 11.92 30.46
CA TRP A 557 6.73 12.59 31.22
C TRP A 557 5.32 12.04 30.92
N ARG A 558 5.18 11.14 29.93
CA ARG A 558 3.87 10.60 29.59
C ARG A 558 3.35 9.71 30.74
N PRO A 559 2.09 9.88 31.15
CA PRO A 559 1.50 9.09 32.22
C PRO A 559 1.13 7.68 31.74
N SER A 560 1.06 6.75 32.68
CA SER A 560 0.44 5.43 32.52
C SER A 560 -0.87 5.37 33.31
N ALA A 561 -1.69 4.37 33.02
CA ALA A 561 -2.99 4.16 33.67
C ALA A 561 -2.95 2.90 34.54
N ILE A 562 -3.93 2.76 35.43
CA ILE A 562 -4.09 1.56 36.26
C ILE A 562 -5.32 0.76 35.85
N SER A 563 -5.21 -0.56 35.95
CA SER A 563 -6.38 -1.43 36.10
C SER A 563 -6.48 -1.82 37.57
N ILE A 564 -7.66 -1.66 38.17
CA ILE A 564 -7.91 -1.86 39.59
C ILE A 564 -9.18 -2.68 39.79
N LYS A 565 -9.17 -3.53 40.82
CA LYS A 565 -10.34 -4.31 41.20
C LYS A 565 -11.50 -3.37 41.55
N ALA A 566 -12.67 -3.55 40.93
CA ALA A 566 -13.78 -2.60 40.99
C ALA A 566 -14.26 -2.32 42.42
N GLU A 567 -14.30 -3.35 43.27
CA GLU A 567 -14.72 -3.25 44.66
C GLU A 567 -13.77 -2.37 45.50
N ASP A 568 -12.49 -2.31 45.12
CA ASP A 568 -11.46 -1.56 45.83
C ASP A 568 -11.20 -0.15 45.27
N ALA A 569 -11.69 0.17 44.06
CA ALA A 569 -11.39 1.42 43.37
C ALA A 569 -11.67 2.68 44.23
N SER A 570 -12.81 2.69 44.93
CA SER A 570 -13.21 3.79 45.83
C SER A 570 -12.28 4.02 47.04
N ARG A 571 -11.43 3.03 47.38
CA ARG A 571 -10.42 3.18 48.43
C ARG A 571 -9.24 4.04 47.98
N PHE A 572 -8.99 4.12 46.67
CA PHE A 572 -7.85 4.81 46.07
C PHE A 572 -8.23 6.09 45.35
N LEU A 573 -9.45 6.19 44.82
CA LEU A 573 -9.87 7.25 43.92
C LEU A 573 -10.97 8.11 44.54
N GLU A 574 -10.87 9.42 44.38
CA GLU A 574 -11.87 10.38 44.86
C GLU A 574 -13.14 10.37 43.99
N GLY A 575 -14.30 10.59 44.62
CA GLY A 575 -15.58 10.71 43.93
C GLY A 575 -16.20 9.40 43.44
N LEU A 576 -15.45 8.28 43.42
CA LEU A 576 -15.98 6.96 43.12
C LEU A 576 -16.60 6.31 44.35
N ARG A 577 -17.82 5.77 44.20
CA ARG A 577 -18.45 4.91 45.20
C ARG A 577 -17.98 3.47 45.03
N ALA A 578 -18.06 2.68 46.11
CA ALA A 578 -17.71 1.26 46.04
C ALA A 578 -18.62 0.55 45.03
N GLY A 579 -18.02 -0.21 44.10
CA GLY A 579 -18.73 -0.92 43.04
C GLY A 579 -19.13 -0.05 41.84
N THR A 580 -18.83 1.25 41.81
CA THR A 580 -19.01 2.05 40.59
C THR A 580 -18.02 1.63 39.51
N GLU A 581 -18.53 1.31 38.32
CA GLU A 581 -17.72 0.90 37.18
C GLU A 581 -17.22 2.11 36.37
N ALA A 582 -15.91 2.14 36.10
CA ALA A 582 -15.24 2.93 35.09
C ALA A 582 -14.36 2.01 34.21
N PRO A 583 -14.96 1.17 33.34
CA PRO A 583 -14.28 0.00 32.76
C PRO A 583 -13.41 0.33 31.53
N PHE A 584 -13.42 1.57 31.04
CA PHE A 584 -12.84 1.91 29.73
C PHE A 584 -11.62 2.83 29.77
N MET A 585 -11.16 3.23 30.95
CA MET A 585 -10.12 4.25 31.10
C MET A 585 -10.42 5.54 30.33
N ASN A 586 -11.68 6.00 30.28
CA ASN A 586 -12.03 7.24 29.56
C ASN A 586 -12.39 8.41 30.49
N VAL A 587 -12.22 8.23 31.80
CA VAL A 587 -12.49 9.24 32.81
C VAL A 587 -11.31 9.27 33.77
N ALA A 588 -10.80 10.48 34.08
CA ALA A 588 -9.78 10.66 35.09
C ALA A 588 -10.41 10.91 36.48
N PHE A 589 -9.73 10.48 37.54
CA PHE A 589 -10.08 10.72 38.93
C PHE A 589 -8.83 11.15 39.71
N SER A 590 -8.98 11.99 40.72
CA SER A 590 -7.89 12.22 41.67
C SER A 590 -7.59 10.94 42.44
N VAL A 591 -6.32 10.63 42.64
CA VAL A 591 -5.91 9.65 43.66
C VAL A 591 -5.98 10.33 45.03
N LYS A 592 -6.55 9.65 46.03
CA LYS A 592 -6.60 10.13 47.40
C LYS A 592 -5.19 10.36 47.95
N SER A 593 -4.98 11.47 48.66
CA SER A 593 -3.67 11.89 49.14
C SER A 593 -2.90 10.80 49.90
N GLU A 594 -3.58 10.07 50.80
CA GLU A 594 -3.04 8.99 51.63
C GLU A 594 -2.75 7.69 50.86
N LYS A 595 -3.15 7.62 49.59
CA LYS A 595 -2.89 6.49 48.68
C LYS A 595 -1.93 6.84 47.54
N SER A 596 -1.48 8.10 47.45
CA SER A 596 -0.62 8.59 46.37
C SER A 596 0.62 7.72 46.16
N ASP A 597 1.32 7.37 47.23
CA ASP A 597 2.56 6.57 47.15
C ASP A 597 2.29 5.10 46.80
N ALA A 598 1.11 4.58 47.14
CA ALA A 598 0.73 3.19 46.87
C ALA A 598 0.50 2.92 45.37
N VAL A 599 0.17 3.96 44.59
CA VAL A 599 -0.06 3.87 43.14
C VAL A 599 0.79 4.88 42.38
N ILE A 600 2.03 5.11 42.84
CA ILE A 600 2.92 6.16 42.36
C ILE A 600 3.14 6.14 40.84
N SER A 601 3.24 4.94 40.23
CA SER A 601 3.41 4.78 38.77
C SER A 601 2.09 4.73 38.00
N GLY A 602 0.98 4.72 38.71
CA GLY A 602 -0.38 4.69 38.19
C GLY A 602 -1.06 6.05 38.08
N ARG A 603 -0.37 7.12 38.49
CA ARG A 603 -0.88 8.50 38.49
C ARG A 603 -0.05 9.38 37.57
N HIS A 604 -0.64 10.48 37.13
CA HIS A 604 0.01 11.51 36.37
C HIS A 604 1.06 12.20 37.25
N PRO A 605 2.33 12.31 36.81
CA PRO A 605 3.38 12.84 37.68
C PRO A 605 3.16 14.30 38.10
N ALA A 606 2.54 15.10 37.23
CA ALA A 606 2.31 16.53 37.49
C ALA A 606 1.12 16.85 38.42
N ASP A 607 -0.04 16.20 38.28
CA ASP A 607 -1.27 16.56 39.03
C ASP A 607 -1.83 15.43 39.91
N GLY A 608 -1.18 14.26 39.92
CA GLY A 608 -1.57 13.11 40.75
C GLY A 608 -2.89 12.44 40.33
N SER A 609 -3.47 12.79 39.19
CA SER A 609 -4.67 12.15 38.67
C SER A 609 -4.39 10.75 38.14
N SER A 610 -5.37 9.85 38.17
CA SER A 610 -5.29 8.54 37.52
C SER A 610 -6.49 8.32 36.62
N ARG A 611 -6.27 7.56 35.55
CA ARG A 611 -7.31 7.19 34.57
C ARG A 611 -7.54 5.68 34.66
N PRO A 612 -8.36 5.22 35.61
CA PRO A 612 -8.48 3.80 35.94
C PRO A 612 -9.28 3.02 34.89
N GLN A 613 -9.00 1.73 34.80
CA GLN A 613 -9.95 0.70 34.42
C GLN A 613 -10.40 0.00 35.71
N THR A 614 -11.68 0.08 36.06
CA THR A 614 -12.23 -0.83 37.07
C THR A 614 -12.54 -2.18 36.43
N VAL A 615 -12.16 -3.27 37.07
CA VAL A 615 -12.43 -4.62 36.58
C VAL A 615 -13.36 -5.32 37.57
N ALA A 616 -14.54 -5.72 37.09
CA ALA A 616 -15.50 -6.50 37.86
C ALA A 616 -15.31 -8.00 37.61
N ARG A 617 -15.63 -8.84 38.61
CA ARG A 617 -15.41 -10.28 38.53
C ARG A 617 -16.25 -10.97 37.45
N ASP A 618 -17.48 -10.51 37.24
CA ASP A 618 -18.40 -11.04 36.22
C ASP A 618 -18.02 -10.59 34.80
N GLN A 619 -17.29 -9.47 34.68
CA GLN A 619 -16.78 -8.97 33.40
C GLN A 619 -15.54 -9.74 32.93
N ASP A 620 -14.55 -9.90 33.81
CA ASP A 620 -13.30 -10.60 33.48
C ASP A 620 -12.76 -11.36 34.70
N PRO A 621 -13.18 -12.62 34.91
CA PRO A 621 -12.77 -13.40 36.06
C PRO A 621 -11.26 -13.64 36.17
N LEU A 622 -10.57 -13.78 35.02
CA LEU A 622 -9.13 -14.06 34.99
C LEU A 622 -8.33 -12.81 35.36
N PHE A 623 -8.64 -11.68 34.74
CA PHE A 623 -7.93 -10.43 35.03
C PHE A 623 -8.30 -9.90 36.42
N TRP A 624 -9.57 -10.02 36.85
CA TRP A 624 -9.98 -9.75 38.22
C TRP A 624 -9.19 -10.60 39.23
N GLY A 625 -9.05 -11.91 38.98
CA GLY A 625 -8.29 -12.81 39.85
C GLY A 625 -6.81 -12.46 39.92
N LEU A 626 -6.23 -12.00 38.82
CA LEU A 626 -4.86 -11.46 38.82
C LEU A 626 -4.74 -10.23 39.72
N LEU A 627 -5.65 -9.25 39.59
CA LEU A 627 -5.63 -8.03 40.41
C LEU A 627 -5.81 -8.35 41.90
N ASP A 628 -6.70 -9.28 42.23
CA ASP A 628 -6.91 -9.74 43.61
C ASP A 628 -5.64 -10.37 44.19
N ARG A 629 -5.00 -11.26 43.43
CA ARG A 629 -3.76 -11.93 43.86
C ARG A 629 -2.59 -10.95 43.98
N VAL A 630 -2.45 -10.00 43.05
CA VAL A 630 -1.46 -8.92 43.16
C VAL A 630 -1.72 -8.13 44.44
N GLY A 631 -2.98 -7.76 44.72
CA GLY A 631 -3.35 -7.07 45.96
C GLY A 631 -2.99 -7.83 47.23
N ALA A 632 -3.14 -9.16 47.23
CA ALA A 632 -2.72 -9.99 48.36
C ALA A 632 -1.19 -10.01 48.56
N LEU A 633 -0.39 -9.80 47.51
CA LEU A 633 1.08 -9.81 47.57
C LEU A 633 1.68 -8.43 47.83
N THR A 634 1.08 -7.37 47.28
CA THR A 634 1.64 -5.99 47.30
C THR A 634 0.86 -5.04 48.20
N GLY A 635 -0.32 -5.44 48.68
CA GLY A 635 -1.27 -4.58 49.39
C GLY A 635 -2.10 -3.66 48.48
N VAL A 636 -1.88 -3.70 47.16
CA VAL A 636 -2.55 -2.85 46.17
C VAL A 636 -3.17 -3.71 45.07
N PRO A 637 -4.51 -3.87 45.02
CA PRO A 637 -5.20 -4.74 44.06
C PRO A 637 -5.33 -4.07 42.68
N ALA A 638 -4.20 -3.61 42.16
CA ALA A 638 -4.10 -2.90 40.90
C ALA A 638 -2.80 -3.26 40.16
N VAL A 639 -2.79 -3.00 38.85
CA VAL A 639 -1.60 -3.04 38.00
C VAL A 639 -1.52 -1.76 37.18
N VAL A 640 -0.31 -1.30 36.86
CA VAL A 640 -0.15 -0.37 35.74
C VAL A 640 -0.45 -1.15 34.48
N ASN A 641 -1.39 -0.66 33.67
CA ASN A 641 -1.80 -1.27 32.42
C ASN A 641 -1.57 -0.28 31.27
N THR A 642 -0.72 -0.67 30.34
CA THR A 642 -0.47 0.06 29.10
C THR A 642 -0.63 -0.86 27.89
N SER A 643 -0.74 -0.27 26.70
CA SER A 643 -1.04 -1.03 25.50
C SER A 643 0.13 -1.88 25.02
N PHE A 644 -0.16 -3.12 24.61
CA PHE A 644 0.82 -4.06 24.08
C PHE A 644 1.11 -3.76 22.60
N ASN A 645 2.02 -2.82 22.41
CA ASN A 645 2.54 -2.32 21.15
C ASN A 645 3.72 -1.37 21.44
N ARG A 646 4.43 -0.93 20.41
CA ARG A 646 5.37 0.20 20.50
C ARG A 646 4.84 1.40 19.73
N GLU A 647 5.39 1.66 18.55
CA GLU A 647 5.00 2.70 17.58
C GLU A 647 4.03 2.16 16.51
N GLU A 648 3.30 1.10 16.82
CA GLU A 648 2.39 0.37 15.92
C GLU A 648 0.99 0.23 16.57
N PRO A 649 -0.06 -0.22 15.87
CA PRO A 649 -1.35 -0.57 16.49
C PRO A 649 -1.21 -1.64 17.60
N LEU A 650 -2.19 -1.78 18.49
CA LEU A 650 -2.21 -2.90 19.47
C LEU A 650 -2.03 -4.23 18.73
N VAL A 651 -1.23 -5.14 19.29
CA VAL A 651 -1.09 -6.49 18.70
C VAL A 651 -2.45 -7.19 18.69
N GLU A 652 -2.77 -7.88 17.59
CA GLU A 652 -4.06 -8.55 17.45
C GLU A 652 -3.89 -10.07 17.55
N SER A 653 -2.96 -10.63 16.79
CA SER A 653 -2.71 -12.07 16.69
C SER A 653 -1.54 -12.57 17.53
N PRO A 654 -1.51 -13.88 17.87
CA PRO A 654 -0.39 -14.51 18.58
C PRO A 654 0.97 -14.31 17.89
N GLU A 655 0.99 -14.34 16.57
CA GLU A 655 2.19 -14.11 15.77
C GLU A 655 2.72 -12.68 15.93
N GLU A 656 1.82 -11.69 15.98
CA GLU A 656 2.20 -10.30 16.22
C GLU A 656 2.68 -10.09 17.65
N ALA A 657 2.02 -10.72 18.63
CA ALA A 657 2.45 -10.66 20.02
C ALA A 657 3.90 -11.17 20.19
N LEU A 658 4.26 -12.28 19.53
CA LEU A 658 5.62 -12.83 19.53
C LEU A 658 6.63 -11.93 18.81
N ASN A 659 6.28 -11.44 17.61
CA ASN A 659 7.13 -10.50 16.86
C ASN A 659 7.37 -9.20 17.65
N THR A 660 6.33 -8.61 18.23
CA THR A 660 6.47 -7.39 19.04
C THR A 660 7.25 -7.68 20.33
N PHE A 661 6.98 -8.79 21.01
CA PHE A 661 7.71 -9.18 22.23
C PHE A 661 9.20 -9.38 21.95
N LYS A 662 9.60 -9.98 20.82
CA LYS A 662 11.03 -10.14 20.41
C LYS A 662 11.83 -8.86 20.60
N TYR A 663 11.27 -7.71 20.22
CA TYR A 663 11.98 -6.43 20.19
C TYR A 663 11.82 -5.59 21.47
N MET A 664 11.01 -6.03 22.44
CA MET A 664 10.83 -5.37 23.74
C MET A 664 11.85 -5.89 24.76
N LYS A 665 12.94 -5.15 25.00
CA LYS A 665 14.02 -5.60 25.90
C LYS A 665 13.68 -5.50 27.37
N GLU A 666 12.74 -4.62 27.66
CA GLU A 666 12.31 -4.21 28.99
C GLU A 666 11.11 -5.05 29.47
N VAL A 667 10.58 -5.96 28.65
CA VAL A 667 9.50 -6.88 29.00
C VAL A 667 10.12 -8.25 29.32
N ASP A 668 9.89 -8.74 30.53
CA ASP A 668 10.50 -9.98 31.04
C ASP A 668 9.80 -11.25 30.54
N ALA A 669 8.49 -11.19 30.33
CA ALA A 669 7.72 -12.35 29.88
C ALA A 669 6.49 -11.97 29.07
N LEU A 670 6.06 -12.91 28.24
CA LEU A 670 4.80 -12.87 27.51
C LEU A 670 3.93 -14.04 27.96
N VAL A 671 2.72 -13.73 28.42
CA VAL A 671 1.66 -14.71 28.66
C VAL A 671 0.71 -14.65 27.47
N LEU A 672 0.68 -15.74 26.70
CA LEU A 672 -0.10 -15.88 25.48
C LEU A 672 -1.13 -16.98 25.70
N GLY A 673 -2.36 -16.61 26.08
CA GLY A 673 -3.33 -17.57 26.61
C GLY A 673 -2.77 -18.26 27.84
N ARG A 674 -2.58 -19.58 27.76
CA ARG A 674 -1.97 -20.40 28.83
C ARG A 674 -0.46 -20.64 28.67
N TYR A 675 0.18 -20.04 27.68
CA TYR A 675 1.59 -20.26 27.36
C TYR A 675 2.44 -19.10 27.91
N LEU A 676 3.40 -19.39 28.78
CA LEU A 676 4.33 -18.42 29.35
C LEU A 676 5.68 -18.49 28.63
N VAL A 677 6.04 -17.42 27.91
CA VAL A 677 7.31 -17.29 27.19
C VAL A 677 8.22 -16.32 27.93
N THR A 678 9.42 -16.78 28.32
CA THR A 678 10.42 -15.95 29.03
C THR A 678 11.72 -15.78 28.23
N LYS A 679 12.03 -16.70 27.31
CA LYS A 679 13.26 -16.70 26.50
C LYS A 679 13.10 -15.95 25.19
N ARG A 680 12.93 -14.63 25.27
CA ARG A 680 12.69 -13.74 24.12
C ARG A 680 13.75 -13.84 23.01
N GLU A 681 15.01 -14.06 23.37
CA GLU A 681 16.12 -14.18 22.42
C GLU A 681 15.98 -15.38 21.48
N LYS A 682 15.24 -16.42 21.87
CA LYS A 682 15.00 -17.63 21.07
C LYS A 682 13.94 -17.45 19.98
N ILE A 683 13.08 -16.43 20.10
CA ILE A 683 12.03 -16.14 19.13
C ILE A 683 12.68 -15.81 17.77
N VAL A 684 12.33 -16.56 16.73
CA VAL A 684 12.71 -16.24 15.35
C VAL A 684 11.55 -15.48 14.70
N PRO A 685 11.67 -14.15 14.49
CA PRO A 685 10.55 -13.34 13.99
C PRO A 685 10.11 -13.77 12.58
N THR A 686 8.79 -13.78 12.36
CA THR A 686 8.18 -14.01 11.04
C THR A 686 7.97 -12.72 10.25
N VAL A 687 7.89 -11.58 10.94
CA VAL A 687 7.88 -10.22 10.38
C VAL A 687 9.03 -9.45 11.02
N LEU A 688 9.97 -9.00 10.18
CA LEU A 688 11.22 -8.40 10.67
C LEU A 688 11.02 -6.90 10.91
N SER A 689 11.75 -6.31 11.86
CA SER A 689 11.87 -4.86 11.93
C SER A 689 13.29 -4.42 11.61
N LEU A 690 13.42 -3.69 10.51
CA LEU A 690 14.70 -3.14 10.06
C LEU A 690 15.27 -2.12 11.05
N ARG A 691 14.40 -1.36 11.72
CA ARG A 691 14.77 -0.36 12.74
C ARG A 691 15.17 -0.98 14.08
N GLU A 692 14.57 -2.11 14.45
CA GLU A 692 14.80 -2.73 15.76
C GLU A 692 15.94 -3.74 15.76
N ASP A 693 16.33 -4.28 14.61
CA ASP A 693 17.52 -5.12 14.47
C ASP A 693 18.80 -4.27 14.30
N PRO A 694 19.80 -4.39 15.20
CA PRO A 694 21.01 -3.59 15.15
C PRO A 694 21.83 -3.73 13.85
N LYS A 695 21.80 -4.91 13.20
CA LYS A 695 22.57 -5.16 11.97
C LYS A 695 21.94 -4.45 10.78
N THR A 696 20.61 -4.48 10.68
CA THR A 696 19.89 -3.82 9.58
C THR A 696 19.69 -2.34 9.81
N ARG A 697 19.65 -1.88 11.06
CA ARG A 697 19.41 -0.47 11.39
C ARG A 697 20.44 0.46 10.77
N SER A 698 21.73 0.16 10.90
CA SER A 698 22.80 0.99 10.35
C SER A 698 22.74 1.07 8.82
N LEU A 699 22.46 -0.07 8.17
CA LEU A 699 22.27 -0.17 6.73
C LEU A 699 21.03 0.62 6.27
N LEU A 700 19.92 0.50 7.00
CA LEU A 700 18.68 1.23 6.76
C LEU A 700 18.91 2.74 6.84
N GLU A 701 19.56 3.21 7.89
CA GLU A 701 19.88 4.63 8.07
C GLU A 701 20.81 5.14 6.97
N ALA A 702 21.80 4.35 6.53
CA ALA A 702 22.65 4.69 5.39
C ALA A 702 21.88 4.75 4.07
N ALA A 703 21.00 3.78 3.81
CA ALA A 703 20.17 3.74 2.60
C ALA A 703 19.23 4.95 2.54
N VAL A 704 18.54 5.27 3.64
CA VAL A 704 17.65 6.43 3.74
C VAL A 704 18.42 7.74 3.54
N ARG A 705 19.59 7.93 4.19
CA ARG A 705 20.42 9.14 4.01
C ARG A 705 20.92 9.31 2.58
N SER A 706 21.28 8.22 1.91
CA SER A 706 21.82 8.28 0.55
C SER A 706 20.77 8.64 -0.52
N GLY A 707 19.49 8.34 -0.26
CA GLY A 707 18.42 8.42 -1.26
C GLY A 707 18.57 7.44 -2.43
N CYS A 708 19.63 6.62 -2.46
CA CYS A 708 19.91 5.67 -3.53
C CYS A 708 19.04 4.43 -3.38
N VAL A 709 18.24 4.14 -4.42
CA VAL A 709 17.37 2.95 -4.48
C VAL A 709 18.19 1.66 -4.33
N ASN A 710 19.35 1.56 -5.00
CA ASN A 710 20.17 0.34 -4.97
C ASN A 710 20.82 0.06 -3.60
N ALA A 711 20.89 1.06 -2.70
CA ALA A 711 21.41 0.83 -1.35
C ALA A 711 20.51 -0.09 -0.52
N TRP A 712 19.23 -0.21 -0.89
CA TRP A 712 18.27 -1.09 -0.24
C TRP A 712 18.49 -2.57 -0.56
N ASP A 713 19.14 -2.92 -1.68
CA ASP A 713 19.51 -4.31 -1.99
C ASP A 713 20.40 -4.90 -0.89
N THR A 714 21.34 -4.12 -0.38
CA THR A 714 22.21 -4.51 0.74
C THR A 714 21.42 -4.70 2.04
N VAL A 715 20.42 -3.85 2.29
CA VAL A 715 19.53 -3.96 3.45
C VAL A 715 18.77 -5.29 3.38
N PHE A 716 18.14 -5.58 2.24
CA PHE A 716 17.35 -6.80 2.06
C PHE A 716 18.21 -8.07 2.02
N ALA A 717 19.40 -8.04 1.41
CA ALA A 717 20.32 -9.17 1.43
C ALA A 717 20.82 -9.52 2.85
N ALA A 718 21.10 -8.50 3.67
CA ALA A 718 21.46 -8.71 5.08
C ALA A 718 20.29 -9.29 5.89
N THR A 719 19.08 -8.87 5.56
CA THR A 719 17.82 -9.33 6.18
C THR A 719 17.53 -10.79 5.84
N GLU A 720 17.69 -11.17 4.57
CA GLU A 720 17.43 -12.52 4.06
C GLU A 720 18.39 -13.57 4.66
N LYS A 721 19.67 -13.25 4.77
CA LYS A 721 20.68 -14.15 5.38
C LYS A 721 20.43 -14.40 6.87
N GLY A 722 19.75 -13.48 7.56
CA GLY A 722 19.53 -13.54 9.00
C GLY A 722 18.25 -14.24 9.44
N SER A 723 17.27 -14.43 8.55
CA SER A 723 15.94 -14.92 8.94
C SER A 723 15.20 -15.64 7.79
N PRO A 724 15.63 -16.87 7.43
CA PRO A 724 15.02 -17.64 6.34
C PRO A 724 13.56 -18.04 6.56
N SER A 725 13.03 -17.91 7.78
CA SER A 725 11.62 -18.16 8.12
C SER A 725 10.72 -16.92 8.03
N ALA A 726 11.26 -15.76 7.64
CA ALA A 726 10.45 -14.56 7.47
C ALA A 726 9.43 -14.75 6.34
N ARG A 727 8.20 -14.24 6.55
CA ARG A 727 7.20 -14.13 5.48
C ARG A 727 7.77 -13.31 4.34
N ARG A 728 7.24 -13.51 3.13
CA ARG A 728 7.73 -12.83 1.93
C ARG A 728 6.63 -12.03 1.24
N ILE A 729 7.01 -10.88 0.71
CA ILE A 729 6.31 -10.21 -0.38
C ILE A 729 6.66 -10.98 -1.64
N ASN A 730 5.65 -11.49 -2.33
CA ASN A 730 5.79 -12.31 -3.51
C ASN A 730 5.37 -11.51 -4.75
N VAL A 731 6.25 -11.45 -5.74
CA VAL A 731 5.96 -10.84 -7.04
C VAL A 731 6.20 -11.86 -8.14
N VAL A 732 5.17 -12.10 -8.95
CA VAL A 732 5.25 -12.97 -10.12
C VAL A 732 5.03 -12.13 -11.37
N LEU A 733 6.04 -12.08 -12.22
CA LEU A 733 5.99 -11.42 -13.52
C LEU A 733 5.66 -12.48 -14.57
N ARG A 734 4.65 -12.25 -15.40
CA ARG A 734 4.29 -13.15 -16.51
C ARG A 734 4.41 -12.38 -17.81
N ASP A 735 5.12 -12.92 -18.79
CA ASP A 735 5.19 -12.33 -20.12
C ASP A 735 4.00 -12.76 -21.00
N ARG A 736 3.90 -12.20 -22.20
CA ARG A 736 2.83 -12.51 -23.18
C ARG A 736 2.84 -13.95 -23.69
N TRP A 737 3.92 -14.70 -23.47
CA TRP A 737 4.05 -16.10 -23.87
C TRP A 737 3.78 -17.06 -22.70
N GLY A 738 3.45 -16.52 -21.51
CA GLY A 738 3.10 -17.29 -20.32
C GLY A 738 4.29 -17.65 -19.43
N TYR A 739 5.52 -17.22 -19.73
CA TYR A 739 6.67 -17.48 -18.87
C TYR A 739 6.64 -16.60 -17.62
N GLN A 740 6.92 -17.25 -16.49
CA GLN A 740 6.86 -16.60 -15.19
C GLN A 740 8.25 -16.39 -14.59
N ARG A 741 8.44 -15.23 -13.97
CA ARG A 741 9.61 -14.92 -13.15
C ARG A 741 9.16 -14.51 -11.76
N HIS A 742 9.76 -15.13 -10.75
CA HIS A 742 9.43 -14.91 -9.35
C HIS A 742 10.48 -14.01 -8.71
N ARG A 743 10.02 -13.04 -7.93
CA ARG A 743 10.88 -12.21 -7.09
C ARG A 743 10.23 -12.00 -5.74
N ASP A 744 11.00 -12.29 -4.69
CA ASP A 744 10.50 -12.24 -3.32
C ASP A 744 11.39 -11.37 -2.43
N TRP A 745 10.76 -10.61 -1.54
CA TRP A 745 11.44 -9.83 -0.50
C TRP A 745 10.93 -10.25 0.88
N PRO A 746 11.76 -10.24 1.94
CA PRO A 746 11.27 -10.47 3.29
C PRO A 746 10.28 -9.39 3.69
N LEU A 747 9.22 -9.78 4.38
CA LEU A 747 8.20 -8.89 4.90
C LEU A 747 8.75 -8.19 6.15
N VAL A 748 8.73 -6.86 6.12
CA VAL A 748 9.27 -6.03 7.20
C VAL A 748 8.20 -5.07 7.73
N LYS A 749 8.27 -4.76 9.02
CA LYS A 749 7.31 -3.92 9.73
C LYS A 749 7.22 -2.51 9.15
N GLU A 750 8.33 -1.98 8.64
CA GLU A 750 8.38 -0.66 7.99
C GLU A 750 7.51 -0.58 6.72
N PHE A 751 6.99 -1.71 6.22
CA PHE A 751 6.01 -1.75 5.12
C PHE A 751 4.67 -1.14 5.54
N PHE A 752 4.27 -1.38 6.79
CA PHE A 752 2.95 -1.01 7.30
C PHE A 752 2.94 0.38 7.94
N GLY A 753 4.03 1.15 7.85
CA GLY A 753 4.06 2.54 8.31
C GLY A 753 5.40 3.02 8.85
N GLY A 754 5.40 4.24 9.38
CA GLY A 754 6.59 4.93 9.90
C GLY A 754 7.36 5.71 8.82
N GLU A 755 8.39 6.46 9.23
CA GLU A 755 9.05 7.44 8.35
C GLU A 755 9.78 6.80 7.15
N ASN A 756 10.09 5.51 7.23
CA ASN A 756 10.84 4.80 6.18
C ASN A 756 9.94 4.06 5.17
N GLY A 757 8.64 3.89 5.45
CA GLY A 757 7.75 3.08 4.61
C GLY A 757 7.65 3.63 3.18
N ALA A 758 7.54 4.95 3.03
CA ALA A 758 7.53 5.59 1.72
C ALA A 758 8.85 5.36 0.95
N ALA A 759 10.00 5.40 1.63
CA ALA A 759 11.29 5.14 0.98
C ALA A 759 11.42 3.69 0.53
N MET A 760 10.90 2.75 1.33
CA MET A 760 10.91 1.34 1.00
C MET A 760 9.94 0.98 -0.13
N LEU A 761 8.72 1.53 -0.12
CA LEU A 761 7.78 1.37 -1.24
C LEU A 761 8.36 1.92 -2.53
N ARG A 762 9.08 3.05 -2.49
CA ARG A 762 9.83 3.56 -3.65
C ARG A 762 10.86 2.56 -4.17
N TYR A 763 11.59 1.89 -3.27
CA TYR A 763 12.54 0.84 -3.66
C TYR A 763 11.85 -0.37 -4.29
N LEU A 764 10.88 -0.97 -3.61
CA LEU A 764 10.16 -2.15 -4.10
C LEU A 764 9.55 -1.87 -5.47
N ARG A 765 8.93 -0.70 -5.62
CA ARG A 765 8.40 -0.22 -6.89
C ARG A 765 9.45 -0.15 -8.00
N ALA A 766 10.61 0.45 -7.73
CA ALA A 766 11.69 0.55 -8.71
C ALA A 766 12.29 -0.82 -9.07
N ALA A 767 12.42 -1.71 -8.08
CA ALA A 767 12.92 -3.07 -8.28
C ALA A 767 11.95 -3.90 -9.14
N ILE A 768 10.66 -3.88 -8.81
CA ILE A 768 9.61 -4.55 -9.61
C ILE A 768 9.58 -4.02 -11.04
N TYR A 769 9.69 -2.69 -11.21
CA TYR A 769 9.73 -2.05 -12.53
C TYR A 769 10.91 -2.52 -13.38
N ASN A 770 12.12 -2.50 -12.82
CA ASN A 770 13.31 -2.96 -13.53
C ASN A 770 13.20 -4.44 -13.94
N GLU A 771 12.66 -5.27 -13.05
CA GLU A 771 12.45 -6.70 -13.34
C GLU A 771 11.35 -6.93 -14.38
N ALA A 772 10.27 -6.15 -14.36
CA ALA A 772 9.19 -6.21 -15.33
C ALA A 772 9.68 -5.86 -16.75
N ILE A 773 10.51 -4.83 -16.89
CA ILE A 773 11.12 -4.46 -18.17
C ILE A 773 12.08 -5.54 -18.66
N ALA A 774 12.98 -6.01 -17.78
CA ALA A 774 13.95 -7.04 -18.14
C ALA A 774 13.27 -8.36 -18.56
N HIS A 775 12.13 -8.68 -17.95
CA HIS A 775 11.34 -9.89 -18.24
C HIS A 775 10.40 -9.76 -19.44
N GLY A 776 10.05 -8.54 -19.86
CA GLY A 776 9.01 -8.34 -20.87
C GLY A 776 7.60 -8.63 -20.33
N ALA A 777 7.31 -8.22 -19.09
CA ALA A 777 6.10 -8.62 -18.37
C ALA A 777 4.82 -8.02 -18.97
N ALA A 778 3.85 -8.87 -19.28
CA ALA A 778 2.49 -8.52 -19.66
C ALA A 778 1.54 -8.52 -18.45
N GLU A 779 1.81 -9.34 -17.43
CA GLU A 779 1.09 -9.36 -16.16
C GLU A 779 2.05 -9.34 -14.97
N ILE A 780 1.66 -8.66 -13.89
CA ILE A 780 2.37 -8.60 -12.62
C ILE A 780 1.40 -9.03 -11.52
N PHE A 781 1.72 -10.11 -10.83
CA PHE A 781 0.99 -10.55 -9.64
C PHE A 781 1.78 -10.13 -8.41
N VAL A 782 1.13 -9.41 -7.49
CA VAL A 782 1.75 -8.95 -6.24
C VAL A 782 0.96 -9.49 -5.07
N GLY A 783 1.66 -9.97 -4.05
CA GLY A 783 1.02 -10.50 -2.85
C GLY A 783 1.98 -10.77 -1.72
N SER A 784 1.49 -11.43 -0.69
CA SER A 784 2.29 -11.98 0.40
C SER A 784 1.58 -13.18 1.03
N GLN A 785 2.24 -13.84 1.97
CA GLN A 785 1.65 -14.98 2.65
C GLN A 785 0.65 -14.53 3.73
N GLY A 786 -0.57 -15.09 3.68
CA GLY A 786 -1.61 -14.94 4.70
C GLY A 786 -2.29 -13.57 4.72
N LYS A 787 -2.60 -13.04 5.90
CA LYS A 787 -3.41 -11.82 6.07
C LYS A 787 -2.82 -10.53 5.51
N TYR A 788 -1.53 -10.50 5.18
CA TYR A 788 -0.87 -9.32 4.65
C TYR A 788 -0.99 -9.19 3.13
N ASP A 789 -1.52 -10.20 2.42
CA ASP A 789 -1.57 -10.24 0.95
C ASP A 789 -2.22 -8.99 0.36
N ARG A 790 -3.42 -8.66 0.86
CA ARG A 790 -4.21 -7.51 0.40
C ARG A 790 -3.54 -6.18 0.73
N VAL A 791 -3.03 -6.05 1.96
CA VAL A 791 -2.33 -4.83 2.41
C VAL A 791 -1.08 -4.58 1.57
N VAL A 792 -0.31 -5.64 1.31
CA VAL A 792 0.88 -5.60 0.46
C VAL A 792 0.53 -5.23 -0.98
N PHE A 793 -0.51 -5.87 -1.51
CA PHE A 793 -1.01 -5.55 -2.84
C PHE A 793 -1.45 -4.10 -2.95
N ASP A 794 -2.33 -3.62 -2.07
CA ASP A 794 -2.91 -2.28 -2.16
C ASP A 794 -1.83 -1.19 -2.03
N ALA A 795 -0.89 -1.35 -1.10
CA ALA A 795 0.22 -0.43 -0.91
C ALA A 795 1.16 -0.38 -2.12
N LEU A 796 1.46 -1.54 -2.74
CA LEU A 796 2.31 -1.60 -3.93
C LEU A 796 1.56 -1.18 -5.19
N LEU A 797 0.29 -1.55 -5.34
CA LEU A 797 -0.54 -1.21 -6.50
C LEU A 797 -0.68 0.30 -6.65
N LEU A 798 -1.00 1.01 -5.56
CA LEU A 798 -1.04 2.47 -5.56
C LEU A 798 0.29 3.06 -6.02
N SER A 799 1.40 2.50 -5.53
CA SER A 799 2.72 2.96 -5.91
C SER A 799 3.04 2.70 -7.38
N LEU A 800 2.58 1.57 -7.95
CA LEU A 800 2.85 1.13 -9.32
C LEU A 800 1.93 1.81 -10.35
N ARG A 801 0.72 2.24 -9.96
CA ARG A 801 -0.24 2.94 -10.85
C ARG A 801 0.28 4.28 -11.38
N ASP A 802 1.18 4.95 -10.65
CA ASP A 802 1.79 6.21 -11.08
C ASP A 802 2.74 6.05 -12.28
N PHE A 803 3.11 4.82 -12.66
CA PHE A 803 3.89 4.56 -13.86
C PHE A 803 3.01 4.55 -15.11
N GLY A 804 2.62 5.74 -15.58
CA GLY A 804 1.94 5.93 -16.87
C GLY A 804 2.70 5.40 -18.10
N ARG A 805 3.91 4.84 -17.92
CA ARG A 805 4.82 4.33 -18.97
C ARG A 805 5.17 2.85 -18.84
N LEU A 806 4.62 2.11 -17.89
CA LEU A 806 4.95 0.68 -17.72
C LEU A 806 4.59 -0.13 -18.98
N ALA A 807 3.52 0.28 -19.67
CA ALA A 807 3.10 -0.26 -20.97
C ALA A 807 4.11 -0.03 -22.10
N GLU A 808 4.79 1.12 -22.10
CA GLU A 808 5.69 1.55 -23.18
C GLU A 808 6.99 0.72 -23.24
N PHE A 809 7.45 0.21 -22.08
CA PHE A 809 8.77 -0.44 -21.96
C PHE A 809 8.73 -1.93 -21.65
N ALA A 810 7.71 -2.43 -20.94
CA ALA A 810 7.68 -3.83 -20.50
C ALA A 810 6.97 -4.78 -21.49
N ASN A 811 6.03 -4.30 -22.31
CA ASN A 811 5.25 -5.16 -23.20
C ASN A 811 5.04 -4.55 -24.60
N PHE A 812 6.10 -4.01 -25.21
CA PHE A 812 6.06 -3.50 -26.59
C PHE A 812 4.96 -2.43 -26.88
N GLY A 813 4.52 -1.69 -25.86
CA GLY A 813 3.46 -0.68 -25.98
C GLY A 813 2.09 -1.10 -25.41
N ASP A 814 1.90 -2.37 -25.03
CA ASP A 814 0.65 -2.88 -24.46
C ASP A 814 0.56 -2.67 -22.93
N ALA A 815 -0.65 -2.44 -22.42
CA ALA A 815 -0.87 -2.24 -20.99
C ALA A 815 -0.52 -3.48 -20.15
N VAL A 816 0.31 -3.29 -19.11
CA VAL A 816 0.67 -4.35 -18.16
C VAL A 816 -0.44 -4.51 -17.12
N ARG A 817 -0.98 -5.73 -16.97
CA ARG A 817 -2.04 -6.03 -16.00
C ARG A 817 -1.44 -6.31 -14.63
N ILE A 818 -1.84 -5.56 -13.60
CA ILE A 818 -1.40 -5.79 -12.21
C ILE A 818 -2.54 -6.41 -11.40
N SER A 819 -2.32 -7.57 -10.81
CA SER A 819 -3.34 -8.36 -10.08
C SER A 819 -2.82 -8.87 -8.74
N ARG A 820 -3.71 -9.24 -7.81
CA ARG A 820 -3.31 -9.89 -6.55
C ARG A 820 -2.77 -11.28 -6.84
N LEU A 821 -1.84 -11.74 -6.00
CA LEU A 821 -1.32 -13.10 -6.10
C LEU A 821 -2.40 -14.15 -5.86
N SER A 822 -3.35 -13.89 -4.95
CA SER A 822 -4.53 -14.75 -4.73
C SER A 822 -5.35 -14.99 -6.00
N ASP A 823 -5.39 -13.99 -6.88
CA ASP A 823 -6.18 -13.99 -8.11
C ASP A 823 -5.48 -14.79 -9.22
N ALA A 824 -4.21 -15.16 -9.04
CA ALA A 824 -3.46 -16.01 -9.96
C ALA A 824 -4.00 -17.46 -10.03
N SER A 825 -4.88 -17.85 -9.10
CA SER A 825 -5.37 -19.23 -8.91
C SER A 825 -6.26 -19.78 -10.04
N GLU A 826 -6.60 -18.98 -11.06
CA GLU A 826 -7.24 -19.47 -12.30
C GLU A 826 -6.26 -19.72 -13.46
N ALA A 827 -4.98 -19.38 -13.30
CA ALA A 827 -3.94 -19.64 -14.29
C ALA A 827 -3.02 -20.78 -13.86
N ARG A 828 -3.59 -21.97 -13.58
CA ARG A 828 -2.82 -23.19 -13.88
C ARG A 828 -2.67 -23.22 -15.39
N VAL A 829 -1.53 -22.73 -15.87
CA VAL A 829 -1.15 -22.89 -17.27
C VAL A 829 -1.10 -24.38 -17.54
N GLN A 830 -2.15 -24.89 -18.19
CA GLN A 830 -2.00 -26.02 -19.09
C GLN A 830 -0.83 -25.66 -20.00
N PHE A 831 0.29 -26.35 -19.84
CA PHE A 831 1.31 -26.38 -20.87
C PHE A 831 0.63 -26.91 -22.13
N SER A 832 0.36 -26.04 -23.10
CA SER A 832 -0.02 -26.48 -24.44
C SER A 832 0.11 -25.35 -25.46
N PRO A 833 0.57 -25.61 -26.69
CA PRO A 833 1.51 -26.62 -27.14
C PRO A 833 2.83 -25.97 -27.59
N GLU A 834 3.83 -26.82 -27.74
CA GLU A 834 5.07 -26.57 -28.46
C GLU A 834 4.89 -25.62 -29.66
N PHE A 835 5.53 -24.45 -29.64
CA PHE A 835 5.74 -23.69 -30.88
C PHE A 835 6.64 -24.54 -31.79
N GLU A 836 6.08 -25.16 -32.83
CA GLU A 836 6.84 -25.75 -33.94
C GLU A 836 7.46 -24.61 -34.75
N VAL A 837 8.71 -24.25 -34.47
CA VAL A 837 9.42 -23.16 -35.18
C VAL A 837 10.20 -23.67 -36.40
N PHE A 838 10.29 -24.98 -36.66
CA PHE A 838 10.89 -25.53 -37.89
C PHE A 838 10.65 -27.04 -38.04
N ARG A 839 10.35 -27.53 -39.26
CA ARG A 839 10.55 -28.94 -39.65
C ARG A 839 11.69 -29.00 -40.67
N PRO A 840 12.88 -29.53 -40.32
CA PRO A 840 13.93 -29.76 -41.32
C PRO A 840 13.40 -30.70 -42.41
N ALA A 841 13.81 -30.47 -43.66
CA ALA A 841 13.58 -31.43 -44.73
C ALA A 841 14.08 -32.82 -44.29
N LYS A 842 13.29 -33.86 -44.62
CA LYS A 842 13.24 -35.27 -44.17
C LYS A 842 14.52 -36.07 -43.86
N ARG A 843 15.72 -35.52 -43.79
CA ARG A 843 16.93 -36.22 -43.32
C ARG A 843 17.81 -35.33 -42.44
N SER A 844 18.13 -35.87 -41.26
CA SER A 844 19.20 -35.52 -40.30
C SER A 844 19.14 -34.15 -39.60
N CYS A 845 18.48 -34.08 -38.42
CA CYS A 845 18.81 -33.20 -37.29
C CYS A 845 17.98 -33.62 -36.05
N PHE A 846 18.38 -34.68 -35.34
CA PHE A 846 17.87 -35.00 -34.01
C PHE A 846 18.88 -34.51 -32.98
N GLY A 847 18.44 -33.91 -31.86
CA GLY A 847 19.30 -33.52 -30.74
C GLY A 847 19.23 -32.04 -30.35
N TRP A 848 20.15 -31.64 -29.47
CA TRP A 848 20.20 -30.33 -28.84
C TRP A 848 21.11 -29.37 -29.63
N ALA A 849 20.69 -28.12 -29.81
CA ALA A 849 21.54 -27.07 -30.33
C ALA A 849 21.51 -25.84 -29.44
N ILE A 850 22.66 -25.19 -29.27
CA ILE A 850 22.79 -23.99 -28.44
C ILE A 850 23.20 -22.84 -29.34
N GLY A 851 22.45 -21.75 -29.32
CA GLY A 851 22.79 -20.51 -29.98
C GLY A 851 23.14 -19.44 -28.96
N VAL A 852 24.26 -18.76 -29.16
CA VAL A 852 24.73 -17.67 -28.29
C VAL A 852 24.90 -16.42 -29.13
N ASP A 853 24.20 -15.35 -28.76
CA ASP A 853 24.30 -14.02 -29.38
C ASP A 853 24.97 -13.06 -28.41
N VAL A 854 26.19 -12.65 -28.75
CA VAL A 854 27.08 -11.88 -27.88
C VAL A 854 26.83 -10.39 -28.12
N GLY A 855 25.86 -9.82 -27.42
CA GLY A 855 25.59 -8.38 -27.49
C GLY A 855 26.62 -7.53 -26.75
N ALA A 856 26.60 -6.22 -27.00
CA ALA A 856 27.48 -5.28 -26.31
C ALA A 856 27.22 -5.23 -24.79
N SER A 857 25.96 -5.25 -24.34
CA SER A 857 25.62 -5.16 -22.91
C SER A 857 25.02 -6.43 -22.33
N VAL A 858 24.48 -7.31 -23.17
CA VAL A 858 23.84 -8.57 -22.77
C VAL A 858 24.22 -9.68 -23.77
N THR A 859 24.67 -10.82 -23.25
CA THR A 859 24.84 -12.07 -23.99
C THR A 859 23.56 -12.88 -23.87
N LYS A 860 22.99 -13.29 -25.00
CA LYS A 860 21.72 -14.00 -25.08
C LYS A 860 21.95 -15.42 -25.54
N LEU A 861 21.23 -16.37 -24.98
CA LEU A 861 21.35 -17.79 -25.31
C LEU A 861 19.99 -18.37 -25.64
N ALA A 862 19.91 -19.21 -26.66
CA ALA A 862 18.73 -19.96 -27.05
C ALA A 862 19.09 -21.44 -27.21
N VAL A 863 18.30 -22.31 -26.62
CA VAL A 863 18.47 -23.76 -26.69
C VAL A 863 17.37 -24.33 -27.55
N LEU A 864 17.75 -25.10 -28.57
CA LEU A 864 16.85 -25.85 -29.43
C LEU A 864 16.92 -27.33 -29.08
N ARG A 865 15.78 -28.01 -29.12
CA ARG A 865 15.66 -29.46 -29.13
C ARG A 865 14.85 -29.86 -30.34
N ASP A 866 15.45 -30.67 -31.22
CA ASP A 866 14.80 -31.17 -32.43
C ASP A 866 14.18 -30.04 -33.29
N GLY A 867 14.87 -28.89 -33.35
CA GLY A 867 14.43 -27.69 -34.08
C GLY A 867 13.42 -26.79 -33.34
N LYS A 868 12.98 -27.15 -32.13
CA LYS A 868 12.04 -26.36 -31.30
C LYS A 868 12.77 -25.64 -30.17
N ILE A 869 12.34 -24.43 -29.83
CA ILE A 869 12.92 -23.69 -28.69
C ILE A 869 12.56 -24.42 -27.39
N TRP A 870 13.58 -24.81 -26.64
CA TRP A 870 13.44 -25.39 -25.31
C TRP A 870 13.56 -24.33 -24.22
N ARG A 871 14.55 -23.44 -24.31
CA ARG A 871 14.81 -22.42 -23.28
C ARG A 871 15.67 -21.27 -23.80
N THR A 872 15.53 -20.09 -23.20
CA THR A 872 16.37 -18.92 -23.48
C THR A 872 16.95 -18.34 -22.19
N PHE A 873 18.08 -17.65 -22.30
CA PHE A 873 18.78 -17.03 -21.16
C PHE A 873 19.41 -15.69 -21.56
N THR A 874 19.53 -14.79 -20.60
CA THR A 874 20.29 -13.53 -20.74
C THR A 874 21.26 -13.38 -19.59
N ASN A 875 22.51 -13.04 -19.92
CA ASN A 875 23.52 -12.62 -18.95
C ASN A 875 24.08 -11.25 -19.33
N ALA A 876 24.46 -10.44 -18.35
CA ALA A 876 25.18 -9.20 -18.64
C ALA A 876 26.50 -9.54 -19.36
N THR A 877 26.78 -8.87 -20.48
CA THR A 877 28.08 -8.98 -21.16
C THR A 877 29.11 -8.23 -20.31
N PRO A 878 30.07 -8.89 -19.66
CA PRO A 878 30.94 -8.20 -18.72
C PRO A 878 31.96 -7.32 -19.47
N HIS A 879 32.63 -6.39 -18.77
CA HIS A 879 33.72 -5.59 -19.35
C HIS A 879 34.99 -6.43 -19.48
N LEU A 880 35.17 -7.14 -20.60
CA LEU A 880 36.12 -8.26 -20.72
C LEU A 880 37.16 -8.10 -21.84
N SER A 881 38.36 -8.65 -21.60
CA SER A 881 39.30 -9.08 -22.64
C SER A 881 38.71 -10.24 -23.46
N GLY A 882 39.26 -10.50 -24.64
CA GLY A 882 38.91 -11.64 -25.49
C GLY A 882 39.07 -13.00 -24.78
N GLN A 883 40.03 -13.13 -23.86
CA GLN A 883 40.18 -14.33 -23.02
C GLN A 883 39.02 -14.50 -22.04
N ALA A 884 38.60 -13.43 -21.36
CA ALA A 884 37.48 -13.54 -20.43
C ALA A 884 36.13 -13.71 -21.18
N LEU A 885 36.02 -13.20 -22.41
CA LEU A 885 34.85 -13.48 -23.27
C LEU A 885 34.77 -14.97 -23.64
N HIS A 886 35.91 -15.62 -23.88
CA HIS A 886 36.00 -17.06 -24.10
C HIS A 886 35.51 -17.84 -22.88
N GLU A 887 35.99 -17.50 -21.69
CA GLU A 887 35.56 -18.13 -20.43
C GLU A 887 34.05 -17.95 -20.17
N HIS A 888 33.53 -16.74 -20.39
CA HIS A 888 32.11 -16.43 -20.20
C HIS A 888 31.20 -17.28 -21.09
N ILE A 889 31.49 -17.36 -22.40
CA ILE A 889 30.70 -18.16 -23.34
C ILE A 889 30.79 -19.65 -23.00
N THR A 890 31.99 -20.11 -22.60
CA THR A 890 32.20 -21.51 -22.21
C THR A 890 31.39 -21.89 -20.99
N SER A 891 31.41 -21.07 -19.94
CA SER A 891 30.60 -21.25 -18.73
C SER A 891 29.10 -21.23 -19.03
N MET A 892 28.63 -20.32 -19.90
CA MET A 892 27.21 -20.29 -20.29
C MET A 892 26.76 -21.59 -20.97
N VAL A 893 27.61 -22.18 -21.82
CA VAL A 893 27.32 -23.48 -22.46
C VAL A 893 27.31 -24.60 -21.41
N GLU A 894 28.25 -24.61 -20.47
CA GLU A 894 28.32 -25.60 -19.38
C GLU A 894 27.10 -25.57 -18.48
N ASP A 895 26.74 -24.39 -17.99
CA ASP A 895 25.57 -24.19 -17.12
C ASP A 895 24.29 -24.64 -17.83
N THR A 896 24.21 -24.37 -19.14
CA THR A 896 23.07 -24.80 -19.96
C THR A 896 23.01 -26.32 -20.05
N LEU A 897 24.12 -27.00 -20.30
CA LEU A 897 24.17 -28.47 -20.36
C LEU A 897 23.85 -29.11 -19.01
N ALA A 898 24.35 -28.55 -17.90
CA ALA A 898 24.03 -28.99 -16.55
C ALA A 898 22.52 -28.88 -16.26
N GLN A 899 21.89 -27.78 -16.70
CA GLN A 899 20.46 -27.58 -16.56
C GLN A 899 19.63 -28.55 -17.42
N ILE A 900 20.09 -28.89 -18.63
CA ILE A 900 19.44 -29.92 -19.45
C ILE A 900 19.52 -31.28 -18.73
N GLY A 901 20.67 -31.62 -18.13
CA GLY A 901 20.82 -32.83 -17.33
C GLY A 901 19.91 -32.86 -16.10
N ALA A 902 19.82 -31.77 -15.35
CA ALA A 902 18.93 -31.64 -14.19
C ALA A 902 17.44 -31.75 -14.54
N ALA A 903 17.06 -31.47 -15.79
CA ALA A 903 15.70 -31.64 -16.30
C ALA A 903 15.35 -33.10 -16.67
N GLY A 904 16.20 -34.07 -16.32
CA GLY A 904 15.93 -35.51 -16.49
C GLY A 904 16.38 -36.10 -17.83
N PHE A 905 17.13 -35.33 -18.64
CA PHE A 905 17.69 -35.81 -19.90
C PHE A 905 19.09 -36.41 -19.67
N SER A 906 19.17 -37.73 -19.50
CA SER A 906 20.41 -38.44 -19.17
C SER A 906 21.38 -38.65 -20.34
N ASN A 907 20.96 -38.37 -21.58
CA ASN A 907 21.76 -38.50 -22.81
C ASN A 907 21.59 -37.28 -23.72
N VAL A 908 22.16 -36.14 -23.34
CA VAL A 908 22.09 -34.88 -24.12
C VAL A 908 23.01 -34.99 -25.34
N MET A 909 22.46 -35.35 -26.49
CA MET A 909 23.20 -35.30 -27.76
C MET A 909 23.29 -33.86 -28.26
N LEU A 910 24.33 -33.12 -27.83
CA LEU A 910 24.60 -31.76 -28.33
C LEU A 910 25.10 -31.85 -29.78
N THR A 911 24.25 -31.45 -30.71
CA THR A 911 24.44 -31.61 -32.15
C THR A 911 25.16 -30.44 -32.79
N ALA A 912 24.94 -29.21 -32.28
CA ALA A 912 25.62 -28.02 -32.78
C ALA A 912 25.63 -26.86 -31.78
N ILE A 913 26.63 -25.97 -31.90
CA ILE A 913 26.66 -24.67 -31.21
C ILE A 913 26.81 -23.55 -32.24
N GLY A 914 25.93 -22.56 -32.20
CA GLY A 914 26.01 -21.35 -33.00
C GLY A 914 26.45 -20.15 -32.17
N LEU A 915 27.43 -19.40 -32.64
CA LEU A 915 27.93 -18.19 -31.99
C LEU A 915 27.75 -16.98 -32.92
N ALA A 916 26.96 -16.01 -32.50
CA ALA A 916 26.72 -14.74 -33.17
C ALA A 916 27.50 -13.62 -32.49
N PHE A 917 28.25 -12.84 -33.29
CA PHE A 917 29.01 -11.69 -32.80
C PHE A 917 28.71 -10.40 -33.59
N PRO A 918 28.78 -9.23 -32.94
CA PRO A 918 28.58 -7.93 -33.55
C PRO A 918 29.87 -7.47 -34.24
N GLY A 919 30.10 -7.97 -35.46
CA GLY A 919 31.30 -7.63 -36.22
C GLY A 919 31.55 -8.44 -37.50
N ILE A 920 32.70 -8.20 -38.13
CA ILE A 920 33.09 -8.85 -39.38
C ILE A 920 33.71 -10.22 -39.11
N VAL A 921 33.03 -11.24 -39.61
CA VAL A 921 33.49 -12.63 -39.65
C VAL A 921 33.81 -12.98 -41.12
N THR A 922 35.04 -13.45 -41.39
CA THR A 922 35.48 -13.91 -42.72
C THR A 922 35.40 -15.43 -42.86
N MET A 923 35.10 -15.89 -44.07
CA MET A 923 35.11 -17.30 -44.46
C MET A 923 36.33 -17.57 -45.35
N PRO A 924 37.34 -18.35 -44.91
CA PRO A 924 38.28 -18.96 -45.85
C PRO A 924 37.55 -20.05 -46.65
N ARG A 925 37.82 -20.14 -47.96
CA ARG A 925 37.31 -21.15 -48.91
C ARG A 925 36.86 -22.47 -48.25
N GLY A 926 35.59 -22.56 -47.85
CA GLY A 926 34.93 -23.79 -47.41
C GLY A 926 34.86 -24.09 -45.89
N ARG A 927 35.30 -23.23 -44.96
CA ARG A 927 35.03 -23.39 -43.50
C ARG A 927 34.69 -22.05 -42.84
N CYS A 928 33.72 -22.04 -41.90
CA CYS A 928 33.44 -20.88 -41.03
C CYS A 928 34.53 -20.74 -39.96
N GLY A 929 34.86 -19.51 -39.52
CA GLY A 929 35.43 -19.38 -38.16
C GLY A 929 36.44 -18.28 -37.83
N GLU A 930 36.78 -17.33 -38.71
CA GLU A 930 37.74 -16.27 -38.32
C GLU A 930 37.05 -14.89 -38.19
N ILE A 931 36.98 -14.40 -36.96
CA ILE A 931 36.59 -13.05 -36.57
C ILE A 931 37.77 -12.12 -36.82
N ARG A 932 37.57 -11.15 -37.72
CA ARG A 932 38.59 -10.17 -38.11
C ARG A 932 38.39 -8.80 -37.46
N TRP A 933 37.15 -8.47 -37.08
CA TRP A 933 36.83 -7.18 -36.49
C TRP A 933 35.58 -7.23 -35.60
N LEU A 934 35.66 -6.68 -34.39
CA LEU A 934 34.57 -6.62 -33.40
C LEU A 934 34.32 -5.16 -32.94
N PRO A 935 33.66 -4.32 -33.75
CA PRO A 935 33.51 -2.89 -33.50
C PRO A 935 32.87 -2.54 -32.14
N ASN A 936 31.97 -3.37 -31.62
CA ASN A 936 31.26 -3.08 -30.37
C ASN A 936 32.00 -3.53 -29.10
N LEU A 937 33.01 -4.40 -29.24
CA LEU A 937 33.80 -4.93 -28.14
C LEU A 937 35.22 -4.36 -28.12
N GLN A 938 35.77 -4.00 -29.30
CA GLN A 938 37.12 -3.45 -29.44
C GLN A 938 37.37 -2.15 -28.65
N PRO A 939 36.44 -1.17 -28.56
CA PRO A 939 36.63 0.02 -27.73
C PRO A 939 36.80 -0.31 -26.23
N ARG A 940 36.29 -1.46 -25.79
CA ARG A 940 36.35 -1.91 -24.39
C ARG A 940 37.68 -2.61 -24.05
N TRP A 941 38.47 -2.97 -25.06
CA TRP A 941 39.82 -3.51 -24.89
C TRP A 941 40.89 -2.43 -24.64
N GLY A 942 40.50 -1.16 -24.55
CA GLY A 942 41.25 -0.02 -23.99
C GLY A 942 42.71 0.15 -24.42
N GLY A 943 43.01 1.15 -25.27
CA GLY A 943 44.38 1.65 -25.47
C GLY A 943 45.42 0.65 -26.04
N SER A 944 44.99 -0.55 -26.43
CA SER A 944 45.88 -1.67 -26.68
C SER A 944 46.68 -1.54 -27.98
N SER A 945 47.95 -1.92 -27.92
CA SER A 945 48.87 -1.94 -29.06
C SER A 945 48.33 -2.86 -30.17
N PRO A 946 48.80 -2.72 -31.43
CA PRO A 946 48.43 -3.65 -32.51
C PRO A 946 48.65 -5.13 -32.17
N GLU A 947 49.63 -5.45 -31.33
CA GLU A 947 49.97 -6.81 -30.89
C GLU A 947 49.01 -7.32 -29.81
N GLU A 948 48.62 -6.49 -28.86
CA GLU A 948 47.62 -6.82 -27.85
C GLU A 948 46.26 -7.08 -28.49
N ARG A 949 45.83 -6.22 -29.43
CA ARG A 949 44.60 -6.46 -30.20
C ARG A 949 44.65 -7.76 -30.99
N ARG A 950 45.80 -8.09 -31.57
CA ARG A 950 45.99 -9.38 -32.26
C ARG A 950 45.83 -10.56 -31.29
N SER A 951 46.33 -10.46 -30.07
CA SER A 951 46.15 -11.46 -29.02
C SER A 951 44.67 -11.63 -28.64
N GLU A 952 43.92 -10.53 -28.49
CA GLU A 952 42.49 -10.56 -28.16
C GLU A 952 41.65 -11.21 -29.27
N TYR A 953 41.92 -10.88 -30.53
CA TYR A 953 41.27 -11.56 -31.66
C TYR A 953 41.65 -13.05 -31.73
N LEU A 954 42.89 -13.42 -31.39
CA LEU A 954 43.29 -14.83 -31.31
C LEU A 954 42.53 -15.57 -30.21
N ALA A 955 42.32 -14.97 -29.04
CA ALA A 955 41.53 -15.57 -27.96
C ALA A 955 40.08 -15.81 -28.36
N VAL A 956 39.45 -14.81 -28.98
CA VAL A 956 38.07 -14.93 -29.48
C VAL A 956 37.95 -15.97 -30.61
N ASN A 957 38.94 -16.05 -31.50
CA ASN A 957 38.98 -17.06 -32.56
C ASN A 957 39.24 -18.49 -32.06
N ARG A 958 39.77 -18.66 -30.84
CA ARG A 958 39.93 -19.99 -30.21
C ARG A 958 38.65 -20.56 -29.63
N ILE A 959 37.60 -19.74 -29.40
CA ILE A 959 36.35 -20.17 -28.75
C ILE A 959 35.71 -21.35 -29.48
N ALA A 960 35.55 -21.25 -30.80
CA ALA A 960 34.94 -22.32 -31.58
C ALA A 960 35.78 -23.61 -31.56
N ALA A 961 37.11 -23.51 -31.65
CA ALA A 961 37.99 -24.67 -31.57
C ALA A 961 37.92 -25.34 -30.19
N SER A 962 37.96 -24.55 -29.11
CA SER A 962 37.88 -25.02 -27.74
C SER A 962 36.56 -25.72 -27.43
N LEU A 963 35.43 -25.15 -27.87
CA LEU A 963 34.11 -25.76 -27.70
C LEU A 963 33.94 -27.01 -28.58
N THR A 964 34.50 -27.01 -29.80
CA THR A 964 34.47 -28.19 -30.70
C THR A 964 35.26 -29.35 -30.09
N GLU A 965 36.46 -29.08 -29.58
CA GLU A 965 37.32 -30.07 -28.92
C GLU A 965 36.66 -30.61 -27.64
N LYS A 966 36.09 -29.72 -26.82
CA LYS A 966 35.49 -30.09 -25.54
C LYS A 966 34.21 -30.92 -25.67
N TYR A 967 33.35 -30.60 -26.63
CA TYR A 967 32.02 -31.21 -26.74
C TYR A 967 31.84 -32.13 -27.95
N GLY A 968 32.87 -32.32 -28.78
CA GLY A 968 32.80 -33.17 -29.97
C GLY A 968 31.72 -32.74 -30.96
N THR A 969 31.32 -31.47 -30.94
CA THR A 969 30.16 -30.93 -31.66
C THR A 969 30.55 -29.88 -32.69
N THR A 970 29.68 -29.62 -33.66
CA THR A 970 29.97 -28.59 -34.68
C THR A 970 29.71 -27.21 -34.09
N VAL A 971 30.76 -26.39 -33.96
CA VAL A 971 30.65 -24.98 -33.55
C VAL A 971 30.78 -24.07 -34.76
N ARG A 972 29.82 -23.18 -34.97
CA ARG A 972 29.83 -22.23 -36.09
C ARG A 972 29.72 -20.80 -35.61
N ILE A 973 30.52 -19.94 -36.24
CA ILE A 973 30.54 -18.51 -35.97
C ILE A 973 29.92 -17.77 -37.15
N LEU A 974 29.04 -16.81 -36.85
CA LEU A 974 28.45 -15.89 -37.81
C LEU A 974 28.30 -14.49 -37.21
N ASN A 975 28.00 -13.53 -38.08
CA ASN A 975 27.64 -12.19 -37.65
C ASN A 975 26.19 -12.18 -37.08
N ASP A 976 25.95 -11.36 -36.05
CA ASP A 976 24.66 -11.15 -35.38
C ASP A 976 23.50 -10.80 -36.33
N ALA A 977 23.69 -9.88 -37.27
CA ALA A 977 22.67 -9.51 -38.26
C ALA A 977 22.36 -10.67 -39.23
N LYS A 978 23.35 -11.49 -39.56
CA LYS A 978 23.13 -12.71 -40.35
C LYS A 978 22.39 -13.79 -39.55
N ALA A 979 22.71 -13.94 -38.27
CA ALA A 979 22.00 -14.85 -37.39
C ALA A 979 20.52 -14.46 -37.32
N PHE A 980 20.25 -13.17 -37.11
CA PHE A 980 18.90 -12.66 -37.13
C PHE A 980 18.19 -12.90 -38.48
N GLY A 981 18.90 -12.77 -39.61
CA GLY A 981 18.37 -13.10 -40.93
C GLY A 981 18.03 -14.58 -41.12
N VAL A 982 18.78 -15.49 -40.49
CA VAL A 982 18.47 -16.92 -40.49
C VAL A 982 17.19 -17.19 -39.71
N ALA A 983 16.99 -16.53 -38.56
CA ALA A 983 15.76 -16.64 -37.79
C ALA A 983 14.53 -16.18 -38.58
N GLU A 984 14.63 -15.04 -39.28
CA GLU A 984 13.54 -14.52 -40.10
C GLU A 984 13.26 -15.38 -41.33
N ALA A 985 14.32 -15.87 -41.99
CA ALA A 985 14.16 -16.78 -43.12
C ALA A 985 13.48 -18.09 -42.70
N ALA A 986 13.81 -18.62 -41.52
CA ALA A 986 13.18 -19.82 -40.98
C ALA A 986 11.71 -19.59 -40.63
N GLN A 987 11.37 -18.45 -40.00
CA GLN A 987 9.99 -18.10 -39.69
C GLN A 987 9.13 -17.98 -40.96
N ARG A 988 9.69 -17.42 -42.04
CA ARG A 988 9.01 -17.29 -43.34
C ARG A 988 8.79 -18.62 -44.03
N LEU A 989 9.77 -19.52 -44.01
CA LEU A 989 9.63 -20.88 -44.55
C LEU A 989 8.53 -21.70 -43.87
N ASN A 990 8.17 -21.38 -42.63
CA ASN A 990 7.02 -22.02 -41.97
C ASN A 990 5.68 -21.43 -42.42
N ASN A 991 5.64 -20.13 -42.75
CA ASN A 991 4.42 -19.42 -43.08
C ASN A 991 4.09 -19.50 -44.58
N GLU A 992 5.08 -19.67 -45.45
CA GLU A 992 4.96 -19.64 -46.91
C GLU A 992 5.85 -20.72 -47.56
N SER A 993 5.44 -21.26 -48.72
CA SER A 993 6.28 -22.13 -49.57
C SER A 993 6.81 -21.35 -50.78
N PRO A 994 7.91 -20.60 -50.65
CA PRO A 994 8.42 -19.80 -51.76
C PRO A 994 9.06 -20.71 -52.83
N ASN A 995 8.41 -20.81 -53.99
CA ASN A 995 8.96 -21.45 -55.19
C ASN A 995 10.04 -20.59 -55.90
N ALA A 996 10.15 -19.30 -55.53
CA ALA A 996 11.09 -18.35 -56.13
C ALA A 996 12.25 -18.00 -55.19
N ARG A 997 13.42 -17.74 -55.76
CA ARG A 997 14.62 -17.29 -55.03
C ARG A 997 14.34 -15.96 -54.33
N THR A 998 14.29 -15.98 -53.00
CA THR A 998 13.99 -14.83 -52.15
C THR A 998 15.23 -14.41 -51.39
N THR A 999 15.73 -13.20 -51.61
CA THR A 999 16.85 -12.67 -50.79
C THR A 999 16.27 -11.81 -49.68
N VAL A 1000 16.48 -12.23 -48.43
CA VAL A 1000 16.15 -11.49 -47.21
C VAL A 1000 17.38 -10.71 -46.78
N VAL A 1001 17.26 -9.39 -46.74
CA VAL A 1001 18.28 -8.53 -46.15
C VAL A 1001 17.80 -8.05 -44.78
N VAL A 1002 18.61 -8.27 -43.75
CA VAL A 1002 18.38 -7.74 -42.40
C VAL A 1002 19.23 -6.50 -42.18
N LEU A 1003 18.58 -5.42 -41.78
CA LEU A 1003 19.20 -4.14 -41.44
C LEU A 1003 19.00 -3.85 -39.95
N GLY A 1004 20.09 -3.81 -39.17
CA GLY A 1004 20.10 -3.57 -37.72
C GLY A 1004 21.43 -3.01 -37.21
N THR A 1005 22.03 -3.59 -36.15
CA THR A 1005 23.40 -3.25 -35.67
C THR A 1005 24.50 -3.54 -36.71
N GLY A 1006 24.17 -4.32 -37.74
CA GLY A 1006 24.93 -4.56 -38.95
C GLY A 1006 24.01 -4.82 -40.16
N VAL A 1007 24.58 -5.23 -41.29
CA VAL A 1007 23.84 -5.64 -42.49
C VAL A 1007 24.10 -7.12 -42.77
N GLY A 1008 23.05 -7.91 -42.81
CA GLY A 1008 23.10 -9.35 -43.13
C GLY A 1008 22.21 -9.69 -44.32
N ASP A 1009 22.63 -10.64 -45.15
CA ASP A 1009 21.83 -11.17 -46.26
C ASP A 1009 21.73 -12.70 -46.18
N VAL A 1010 20.54 -13.22 -46.41
CA VAL A 1010 20.20 -14.64 -46.45
C VAL A 1010 19.33 -14.90 -47.66
N THR A 1011 19.58 -15.97 -48.41
CA THR A 1011 18.77 -16.33 -49.58
C THR A 1011 17.95 -17.57 -49.27
N ILE A 1012 16.67 -17.56 -49.61
CA ILE A 1012 15.78 -18.72 -49.56
C ILE A 1012 15.55 -19.16 -51.01
N GLU A 1013 15.79 -20.42 -51.34
CA GLU A 1013 15.54 -20.97 -52.67
C GLU A 1013 15.09 -22.42 -52.51
N SER A 1014 14.07 -22.88 -53.24
CA SER A 1014 13.60 -24.28 -53.21
C SER A 1014 13.34 -24.85 -51.80
N GLY A 1015 12.79 -24.05 -50.88
CA GLY A 1015 12.52 -24.46 -49.49
C GLY A 1015 13.76 -24.63 -48.60
N ALA A 1016 14.93 -24.21 -49.06
CA ALA A 1016 16.19 -24.25 -48.31
C ALA A 1016 16.77 -22.84 -48.12
N ILE A 1017 17.44 -22.65 -46.98
CA ILE A 1017 18.19 -21.43 -46.67
C ILE A 1017 19.60 -21.59 -47.26
N TYR A 1018 19.90 -20.81 -48.30
CA TYR A 1018 21.21 -20.73 -48.92
C TYR A 1018 22.00 -19.53 -48.40
N PHE A 1019 23.27 -19.79 -48.11
CA PHE A 1019 24.22 -18.79 -47.66
C PHE A 1019 24.91 -18.20 -48.89
N ALA A 1020 24.62 -16.94 -49.23
CA ALA A 1020 25.29 -16.27 -50.33
C ALA A 1020 26.82 -16.19 -50.10
N ARG A 1021 27.62 -16.37 -51.18
CA ARG A 1021 29.08 -16.20 -51.17
C ARG A 1021 29.41 -14.85 -50.52
N ALA A 1022 30.38 -14.87 -49.59
CA ALA A 1022 30.80 -13.73 -48.80
C ALA A 1022 31.26 -12.55 -49.69
N HIS A 1023 30.34 -11.65 -50.01
CA HIS A 1023 30.67 -10.23 -50.12
C HIS A 1023 30.19 -9.59 -48.82
N GLN A 1024 31.13 -9.41 -47.90
CA GLN A 1024 30.98 -8.42 -46.85
C GLN A 1024 30.58 -7.12 -47.53
N THR A 1025 29.41 -6.57 -47.21
CA THR A 1025 29.02 -5.25 -47.71
C THR A 1025 29.80 -4.18 -46.95
N SER A 1026 31.11 -4.10 -47.18
CA SER A 1026 31.79 -2.81 -47.23
C SER A 1026 31.22 -1.92 -48.35
N GLN A 1027 30.32 -2.45 -49.19
CA GLN A 1027 29.51 -1.73 -50.18
C GLN A 1027 28.11 -1.31 -49.70
N ALA A 1028 27.75 -1.47 -48.43
CA ALA A 1028 26.54 -0.82 -47.87
C ALA A 1028 26.85 0.62 -47.45
N VAL A 1029 27.58 1.34 -48.31
CA VAL A 1029 27.86 2.77 -48.18
C VAL A 1029 26.76 3.51 -48.93
N ILE A 1030 25.92 4.26 -48.23
CA ILE A 1030 25.10 5.27 -48.90
C ILE A 1030 26.07 6.41 -49.21
N ASP A 1031 26.36 6.66 -50.49
CA ASP A 1031 27.07 7.88 -50.90
C ASP A 1031 26.17 9.09 -50.61
N THR A 1032 26.39 9.72 -49.46
CA THR A 1032 25.78 10.99 -49.09
C THR A 1032 26.82 12.06 -49.34
N SER A 1033 26.79 12.68 -50.52
CA SER A 1033 27.64 13.81 -50.89
C SER A 1033 27.85 14.81 -49.74
N SER A 1034 29.12 14.98 -49.32
CA SER A 1034 29.79 16.04 -48.55
C SER A 1034 29.10 16.85 -47.42
N ARG A 1035 27.86 16.57 -47.01
CA ARG A 1035 27.17 17.24 -45.88
C ARG A 1035 26.64 16.30 -44.81
N SER A 1036 27.04 15.04 -44.81
CA SER A 1036 26.67 14.06 -43.78
C SER A 1036 27.68 14.07 -42.62
N TYR A 1037 27.23 14.48 -41.43
CA TYR A 1037 27.94 14.31 -40.16
C TYR A 1037 28.45 12.87 -40.03
N ALA A 1038 29.67 12.66 -39.52
CA ALA A 1038 30.29 11.35 -39.36
C ALA A 1038 29.88 10.67 -38.03
N ASP A 1039 29.82 9.34 -38.01
CA ASP A 1039 29.77 8.55 -36.77
C ASP A 1039 31.22 8.33 -36.29
N SER A 1040 31.55 8.83 -35.10
CA SER A 1040 32.88 8.65 -34.50
C SER A 1040 33.11 7.24 -33.96
N SER A 1041 32.08 6.38 -33.88
CA SER A 1041 32.17 5.03 -33.32
C SER A 1041 32.38 3.92 -34.36
N SER A 1042 32.04 4.12 -35.64
CA SER A 1042 32.22 3.10 -36.69
C SER A 1042 33.40 3.36 -37.65
N GLY A 1043 34.06 4.52 -37.60
CA GLY A 1043 35.27 4.82 -38.37
C GLY A 1043 35.14 4.80 -39.91
N ALA A 1044 33.97 4.44 -40.45
CA ALA A 1044 33.69 4.36 -41.88
C ALA A 1044 32.52 5.31 -42.22
N PRO A 1045 32.78 6.44 -42.92
CA PRO A 1045 31.73 7.30 -43.45
C PRO A 1045 30.74 6.49 -44.31
N GLY A 1046 29.44 6.58 -44.01
CA GLY A 1046 28.36 6.10 -44.87
C GLY A 1046 27.79 4.70 -44.61
N SER A 1047 28.07 4.04 -43.47
CA SER A 1047 27.47 2.73 -43.18
C SER A 1047 25.94 2.81 -42.96
N LEU A 1048 25.20 1.96 -43.67
CA LEU A 1048 23.73 1.86 -43.57
C LEU A 1048 23.23 1.51 -42.15
N SER A 1049 24.02 0.79 -41.34
CA SER A 1049 23.69 0.45 -39.95
C SER A 1049 23.81 1.65 -38.99
N GLY A 1050 24.81 2.52 -39.19
CA GLY A 1050 24.92 3.78 -38.44
C GLY A 1050 23.77 4.74 -38.74
N TYR A 1051 23.28 4.71 -39.99
CA TYR A 1051 22.18 5.53 -40.51
C TYR A 1051 20.83 5.23 -39.83
N LEU A 1052 20.59 3.99 -39.42
CA LEU A 1052 19.33 3.56 -38.76
C LEU A 1052 19.41 3.54 -37.22
N SER A 1053 20.48 4.05 -36.62
CA SER A 1053 20.69 3.97 -35.17
C SER A 1053 19.89 5.03 -34.38
N GLN A 1054 19.24 4.63 -33.28
CA GLN A 1054 18.47 5.54 -32.41
C GLN A 1054 19.27 6.79 -31.97
N ALA A 1055 20.56 6.65 -31.64
CA ALA A 1055 21.42 7.77 -31.28
C ALA A 1055 21.56 8.82 -32.41
N ARG A 1056 21.49 8.39 -33.67
CA ARG A 1056 21.45 9.30 -34.83
C ARG A 1056 20.11 9.98 -34.98
N TRP A 1057 19.01 9.25 -34.80
CA TRP A 1057 17.66 9.81 -34.81
C TRP A 1057 17.51 10.86 -33.71
N GLU A 1058 17.95 10.57 -32.49
CA GLU A 1058 17.96 11.51 -31.37
C GLU A 1058 18.90 12.71 -31.62
N SER A 1059 20.08 12.48 -32.17
CA SER A 1059 20.99 13.58 -32.53
C SER A 1059 20.45 14.47 -33.67
N ALA A 1060 19.76 13.89 -34.66
CA ALA A 1060 19.10 14.63 -35.72
C ALA A 1060 17.87 15.39 -35.19
N ALA A 1061 17.12 14.79 -34.27
CA ALA A 1061 16.02 15.43 -33.54
C ALA A 1061 16.50 16.65 -32.76
N HIS A 1062 17.56 16.49 -31.97
CA HIS A 1062 18.13 17.56 -31.15
C HIS A 1062 18.67 18.72 -32.01
N ALA A 1063 19.24 18.43 -33.18
CA ALA A 1063 19.73 19.44 -34.12
C ALA A 1063 18.61 20.35 -34.66
N VAL A 1064 17.35 19.91 -34.62
CA VAL A 1064 16.16 20.69 -34.99
C VAL A 1064 15.23 20.96 -33.79
N ALA A 1065 15.78 20.91 -32.58
CA ALA A 1065 15.07 21.16 -31.30
C ALA A 1065 13.88 20.22 -31.00
N VAL A 1066 13.85 19.03 -31.60
CA VAL A 1066 12.93 17.94 -31.24
C VAL A 1066 13.59 17.10 -30.12
N PRO A 1067 13.00 16.99 -28.92
CA PRO A 1067 13.61 16.25 -27.81
C PRO A 1067 13.71 14.73 -28.05
N SER A 1068 12.75 14.18 -28.81
CA SER A 1068 12.74 12.78 -29.23
C SER A 1068 11.82 12.63 -30.44
N ILE A 1069 12.30 11.98 -31.50
CA ILE A 1069 11.49 11.71 -32.71
C ILE A 1069 10.33 10.78 -32.39
N GLU A 1070 10.54 9.80 -31.53
CA GLU A 1070 9.50 8.86 -31.12
C GLU A 1070 8.35 9.57 -30.40
N THR A 1071 8.68 10.46 -29.46
CA THR A 1071 7.68 11.27 -28.73
C THR A 1071 6.98 12.27 -29.64
N ALA A 1072 7.70 12.88 -30.59
CA ALA A 1072 7.12 13.82 -31.54
C ALA A 1072 6.18 13.15 -32.55
N LEU A 1073 6.50 11.93 -32.99
CA LEU A 1073 5.62 11.15 -33.88
C LEU A 1073 4.36 10.65 -33.16
N ALA A 1074 4.43 10.36 -31.86
CA ALA A 1074 3.27 9.95 -31.06
C ALA A 1074 2.32 11.11 -30.71
N ALA A 1075 2.81 12.36 -30.68
CA ALA A 1075 2.03 13.56 -30.40
C ALA A 1075 1.47 14.17 -31.69
N GLU A 1076 0.44 13.53 -32.25
CA GLU A 1076 -0.29 13.99 -33.45
C GLU A 1076 -0.75 15.47 -33.30
N ASP A 1077 -0.78 16.21 -34.41
CA ASP A 1077 -1.17 17.64 -34.50
C ASP A 1077 -0.24 18.66 -33.80
N THR A 1078 1.03 18.31 -33.56
CA THR A 1078 2.04 19.27 -33.08
C THR A 1078 2.98 19.74 -34.20
N PRO A 1079 3.54 20.96 -34.13
CA PRO A 1079 4.58 21.40 -35.08
C PRO A 1079 5.80 20.46 -35.09
N LEU A 1080 6.12 19.83 -33.96
CA LEU A 1080 7.20 18.87 -33.82
C LEU A 1080 6.92 17.55 -34.54
N HIS A 1081 5.64 17.14 -34.62
CA HIS A 1081 5.23 15.96 -35.39
C HIS A 1081 5.58 16.10 -36.88
N ASN A 1082 5.27 17.25 -37.48
CA ASN A 1082 5.56 17.49 -38.90
C ASN A 1082 7.07 17.47 -39.19
N VAL A 1083 7.88 18.06 -38.32
CA VAL A 1083 9.35 18.03 -38.42
C VAL A 1083 9.88 16.59 -38.29
N ALA A 1084 9.32 15.79 -37.37
CA ALA A 1084 9.69 14.39 -37.21
C ALA A 1084 9.27 13.54 -38.42
N VAL A 1085 8.10 13.79 -39.01
CA VAL A 1085 7.64 13.13 -40.24
C VAL A 1085 8.56 13.45 -41.41
N GLU A 1086 8.94 14.71 -41.60
CA GLU A 1086 9.85 15.11 -42.68
C GLU A 1086 11.22 14.44 -42.55
N LEU A 1087 11.77 14.39 -41.33
CA LEU A 1087 13.00 13.66 -41.04
C LEU A 1087 12.87 12.16 -41.40
N VAL A 1088 11.78 11.51 -41.00
CA VAL A 1088 11.54 10.09 -41.35
C VAL A 1088 11.45 9.89 -42.87
N SER A 1089 10.76 10.77 -43.58
CA SER A 1089 10.60 10.70 -45.04
C SER A 1089 11.94 10.86 -45.78
N GLN A 1090 12.83 11.74 -45.33
CA GLN A 1090 14.17 11.86 -45.90
C GLN A 1090 14.94 10.54 -45.76
N GLN A 1091 14.94 9.95 -44.56
CA GLN A 1091 15.64 8.68 -44.29
C GLN A 1091 15.05 7.52 -45.11
N ALA A 1092 13.73 7.47 -45.26
CA ALA A 1092 13.02 6.51 -46.11
C ALA A 1092 13.48 6.61 -47.58
N GLY A 1093 13.69 7.82 -48.10
CA GLY A 1093 14.19 8.02 -49.47
C GLY A 1093 15.60 7.50 -49.70
N HIS A 1094 16.49 7.63 -48.72
CA HIS A 1094 17.85 7.06 -48.78
C HIS A 1094 17.82 5.53 -48.73
N LEU A 1095 17.00 4.96 -47.85
CA LEU A 1095 16.80 3.52 -47.76
C LEU A 1095 16.22 2.95 -49.06
N ALA A 1096 15.17 3.57 -49.61
CA ALA A 1096 14.56 3.15 -50.87
C ALA A 1096 15.53 3.20 -52.05
N ARG A 1097 16.40 4.22 -52.12
CA ARG A 1097 17.44 4.34 -53.16
C ARG A 1097 18.48 3.21 -53.04
N TRP A 1098 18.89 2.88 -51.82
CA TRP A 1098 19.79 1.75 -51.57
C TRP A 1098 19.16 0.43 -52.00
N ILE A 1099 17.91 0.18 -51.61
CA ILE A 1099 17.14 -1.02 -51.98
C ILE A 1099 17.01 -1.12 -53.51
N THR A 1100 16.67 -0.02 -54.19
CA THR A 1100 16.54 0.04 -55.65
C THR A 1100 17.84 -0.32 -56.36
N ASN A 1101 18.97 0.22 -55.89
CA ASN A 1101 20.29 -0.08 -56.44
C ASN A 1101 20.68 -1.55 -56.20
N ARG A 1102 20.33 -2.11 -55.05
CA ARG A 1102 20.62 -3.52 -54.72
C ARG A 1102 19.74 -4.47 -55.53
N TYR A 1103 18.46 -4.15 -55.71
CA TYR A 1103 17.54 -4.87 -56.59
C TYR A 1103 18.09 -4.99 -58.01
N ARG A 1104 18.48 -3.86 -58.63
CA ARG A 1104 19.04 -3.82 -59.99
C ARG A 1104 20.33 -4.64 -60.18
N ARG A 1105 21.10 -4.87 -59.11
CA ARG A 1105 22.39 -5.57 -59.16
C ARG A 1105 22.33 -7.07 -58.81
N GLY A 1106 21.22 -7.59 -58.29
CA GLY A 1106 21.23 -8.95 -57.75
C GLY A 1106 19.89 -9.58 -57.34
N GLY A 1107 18.75 -9.05 -57.79
CA GLY A 1107 17.45 -9.70 -57.58
C GLY A 1107 16.98 -9.74 -56.12
N LEU A 1108 17.21 -8.66 -55.36
CA LEU A 1108 16.65 -8.49 -54.01
C LEU A 1108 15.13 -8.50 -54.07
N THR A 1109 14.44 -9.31 -53.27
CA THR A 1109 12.97 -9.36 -53.27
C THR A 1109 12.35 -8.98 -51.94
N PHE A 1110 13.11 -9.07 -50.83
CA PHE A 1110 12.58 -8.85 -49.49
C PHE A 1110 13.60 -8.20 -48.53
N VAL A 1111 13.18 -7.21 -47.75
CA VAL A 1111 14.02 -6.50 -46.78
C VAL A 1111 13.32 -6.46 -45.42
N VAL A 1112 14.02 -6.91 -44.37
CA VAL A 1112 13.59 -6.80 -42.99
C VAL A 1112 14.41 -5.74 -42.27
N LEU A 1113 13.73 -4.83 -41.60
CA LEU A 1113 14.34 -3.96 -40.60
C LEU A 1113 14.25 -4.67 -39.23
N SER A 1114 15.40 -4.89 -38.60
CA SER A 1114 15.50 -5.60 -37.32
C SER A 1114 16.43 -4.89 -36.33
N GLY A 1115 16.17 -5.06 -35.04
CA GLY A 1115 16.98 -4.54 -33.94
C GLY A 1115 16.15 -3.70 -32.99
N GLY A 1116 16.47 -3.77 -31.70
CA GLY A 1116 15.75 -3.09 -30.60
C GLY A 1116 15.81 -1.55 -30.61
N ARG A 1117 16.09 -0.92 -31.76
CA ARG A 1117 16.24 0.53 -31.96
C ARG A 1117 15.39 1.08 -33.12
N VAL A 1118 14.53 0.25 -33.72
CA VAL A 1118 13.56 0.62 -34.78
C VAL A 1118 12.13 0.21 -34.37
N ALA A 1119 11.87 0.04 -33.06
CA ALA A 1119 10.56 -0.26 -32.51
C ALA A 1119 9.75 1.04 -32.29
N GLY A 1120 8.42 0.96 -32.37
CA GLY A 1120 7.53 2.11 -32.15
C GLY A 1120 7.07 2.84 -33.42
N HIS A 1121 6.64 4.09 -33.26
CA HIS A 1121 6.09 4.95 -34.30
C HIS A 1121 7.13 5.27 -35.37
N THR A 1122 8.40 5.47 -34.97
CA THR A 1122 9.51 5.77 -35.90
C THR A 1122 9.71 4.65 -36.91
N GLY A 1123 9.79 3.39 -36.46
CA GLY A 1123 10.01 2.24 -37.33
C GLY A 1123 8.83 1.92 -38.23
N THR A 1124 7.61 1.97 -37.67
CA THR A 1124 6.37 1.75 -38.41
C THR A 1124 6.24 2.75 -39.56
N ARG A 1125 6.50 4.03 -39.27
CA ARG A 1125 6.43 5.10 -40.28
C ARG A 1125 7.55 4.99 -41.31
N LEU A 1126 8.77 4.64 -40.91
CA LEU A 1126 9.90 4.43 -41.81
C LEU A 1126 9.62 3.35 -42.85
N VAL A 1127 9.06 2.20 -42.42
CA VAL A 1127 8.66 1.10 -43.32
C VAL A 1127 7.55 1.55 -44.27
N ALA A 1128 6.50 2.19 -43.75
CA ALA A 1128 5.38 2.66 -44.57
C ALA A 1128 5.85 3.62 -45.68
N GLU A 1129 6.72 4.57 -45.33
CA GLU A 1129 7.20 5.56 -46.29
C GLU A 1129 8.22 4.99 -47.28
N THR A 1130 9.07 4.06 -46.85
CA THR A 1130 9.98 3.35 -47.76
C THR A 1130 9.21 2.48 -48.75
N ARG A 1131 8.16 1.78 -48.31
CA ARG A 1131 7.25 1.02 -49.19
C ARG A 1131 6.62 1.93 -50.24
N ARG A 1132 6.13 3.10 -49.83
CA ARG A 1132 5.53 4.10 -50.73
C ARG A 1132 6.51 4.51 -51.82
N ILE A 1133 7.73 4.90 -51.45
CA ILE A 1133 8.77 5.35 -52.40
C ILE A 1133 9.20 4.24 -53.37
N LEU A 1134 9.31 2.99 -52.90
CA LEU A 1134 9.65 1.84 -53.75
C LEU A 1134 8.52 1.51 -54.74
N SER A 1135 7.28 1.58 -54.28
CA SER A 1135 6.08 1.39 -55.12
C SER A 1135 6.02 2.46 -56.22
N ASP A 1136 6.19 3.73 -55.86
CA ASP A 1136 6.21 4.85 -56.82
C ASP A 1136 7.33 4.71 -57.86
N SER A 1137 8.42 4.03 -57.51
CA SER A 1137 9.58 3.79 -58.38
C SER A 1137 9.50 2.49 -59.20
N GLY A 1138 8.40 1.73 -59.09
CA GLY A 1138 8.21 0.46 -59.80
C GLY A 1138 9.17 -0.66 -59.35
N VAL A 1139 9.66 -0.61 -58.11
CA VAL A 1139 10.62 -1.58 -57.56
C VAL A 1139 9.85 -2.61 -56.71
N PRO A 1140 9.71 -3.88 -57.15
CA PRO A 1140 8.89 -4.88 -56.48
C PRO A 1140 9.65 -5.55 -55.33
N VAL A 1141 10.12 -4.74 -54.37
CA VAL A 1141 10.78 -5.21 -53.15
C VAL A 1141 9.89 -4.93 -51.96
N GLU A 1142 9.55 -5.98 -51.22
CA GLU A 1142 8.78 -5.81 -49.99
C GLU A 1142 9.71 -5.48 -48.82
N VAL A 1143 9.31 -4.53 -47.98
CA VAL A 1143 10.05 -4.08 -46.79
C VAL A 1143 9.18 -4.31 -45.57
N ALA A 1144 9.65 -4.91 -44.48
CA ALA A 1144 8.85 -5.08 -43.27
C ALA A 1144 9.67 -4.89 -41.99
N LEU A 1145 8.99 -4.64 -40.87
CA LEU A 1145 9.58 -4.84 -39.56
C LEU A 1145 9.70 -6.34 -39.26
N SER A 1146 10.71 -6.71 -38.48
CA SER A 1146 10.91 -8.09 -38.03
C SER A 1146 9.70 -8.64 -37.26
N SER A 1147 9.35 -9.90 -37.55
CA SER A 1147 8.30 -10.67 -36.89
C SER A 1147 8.83 -11.65 -35.84
N VAL A 1148 10.14 -11.87 -35.81
CA VAL A 1148 10.86 -12.71 -34.85
C VAL A 1148 11.06 -11.97 -33.52
N ASP A 1149 11.13 -12.74 -32.43
CA ASP A 1149 11.54 -12.26 -31.10
C ASP A 1149 12.78 -11.33 -31.20
N LEU A 1150 12.56 -10.03 -30.99
CA LEU A 1150 13.60 -8.99 -31.06
C LEU A 1150 14.66 -9.15 -29.97
N VAL A 1151 14.36 -9.90 -28.91
CA VAL A 1151 15.28 -10.22 -27.83
C VAL A 1151 16.15 -11.39 -28.28
N TYR A 1152 15.60 -12.57 -28.57
CA TYR A 1152 16.41 -13.79 -28.78
C TYR A 1152 16.66 -14.18 -30.24
N GLY A 1153 16.17 -13.42 -31.22
CA GLY A 1153 16.26 -13.76 -32.65
C GLY A 1153 17.69 -14.02 -33.16
N GLY A 1154 18.69 -13.29 -32.65
CA GLY A 1154 20.10 -13.54 -32.96
C GLY A 1154 20.59 -14.89 -32.44
N ALA A 1155 20.26 -15.24 -31.20
CA ALA A 1155 20.66 -16.51 -30.59
C ALA A 1155 19.94 -17.69 -31.27
N PHE A 1156 18.64 -17.56 -31.53
CA PHE A 1156 17.84 -18.55 -32.24
C PHE A 1156 18.38 -18.82 -33.64
N GLY A 1157 18.62 -17.76 -34.41
CA GLY A 1157 19.16 -17.89 -35.75
C GLY A 1157 20.58 -18.43 -35.80
N ALA A 1158 21.40 -18.18 -34.76
CA ALA A 1158 22.72 -18.79 -34.62
C ALA A 1158 22.62 -20.31 -34.42
N ALA A 1159 21.69 -20.77 -33.56
CA ALA A 1159 21.45 -22.19 -33.35
C ALA A 1159 20.97 -22.89 -34.64
N LEU A 1160 20.03 -22.27 -35.37
CA LEU A 1160 19.55 -22.78 -36.65
C LEU A 1160 20.64 -22.80 -37.74
N PHE A 1161 21.49 -21.77 -37.79
CA PHE A 1161 22.62 -21.73 -38.71
C PHE A 1161 23.60 -22.89 -38.45
N ALA A 1162 23.84 -23.21 -37.17
CA ALA A 1162 24.71 -24.30 -36.79
C ALA A 1162 24.16 -25.68 -37.22
N LEU A 1163 22.82 -25.83 -37.23
CA LEU A 1163 22.12 -27.05 -37.65
C LEU A 1163 22.01 -27.24 -39.19
N SER A 1164 21.99 -26.15 -39.97
CA SER A 1164 21.52 -26.16 -41.37
C SER A 1164 22.57 -26.45 -42.44
N CYS A 1165 23.82 -26.77 -42.09
CA CYS A 1165 24.87 -26.97 -43.07
C CYS A 1165 25.49 -28.38 -42.92
N PRO A 1166 25.49 -29.22 -43.99
CA PRO A 1166 25.87 -30.61 -43.89
C PRO A 1166 27.30 -30.75 -43.35
N MET A 1167 27.53 -31.77 -42.52
CA MET A 1167 28.89 -32.24 -42.25
C MET A 1167 29.56 -32.50 -43.59
N GLY A 1168 30.69 -31.83 -43.85
CA GLY A 1168 31.46 -32.07 -45.07
C GLY A 1168 31.72 -33.57 -45.24
N ALA A 1169 31.69 -34.02 -46.49
CA ALA A 1169 31.72 -35.41 -46.96
C ALA A 1169 32.95 -36.28 -46.55
N ASN A 1170 33.71 -35.88 -45.52
CA ASN A 1170 34.82 -36.64 -44.97
C ASN A 1170 34.53 -37.29 -43.61
N ALA A 1171 33.43 -36.98 -42.92
CA ALA A 1171 33.06 -37.64 -41.66
C ALA A 1171 32.25 -38.94 -41.87
N ALA A 1172 31.61 -39.12 -43.03
CA ALA A 1172 30.86 -40.33 -43.39
C ALA A 1172 31.76 -41.52 -43.83
N LYS A 1173 33.09 -41.40 -43.67
CA LYS A 1173 34.05 -42.49 -43.90
C LYS A 1173 34.63 -43.09 -42.60
N ALA A 1174 34.23 -42.58 -41.43
CA ALA A 1174 34.73 -43.02 -40.13
C ALA A 1174 33.63 -43.47 -39.15
N ALA A 1175 32.40 -43.65 -39.64
CA ALA A 1175 31.33 -44.44 -39.03
C ALA A 1175 30.96 -45.55 -40.02
#